data_AF-A0A7Y8A7G9-F1
#
_entry.id   AF-A0A7Y8A7G9-F1
#
_cell.length_a   1.000
_cell.length_b   1.000
_cell.length_c   1.000
_cell.angle_alpha   90.00
_cell.angle_beta   90.00
_cell.angle_gamma   90.00
#
_symmetry.space_group_name_H-M   'P 1'
#
loop_
_entity.id
_entity.type
_entity.pdbx_description
1 polymer ?
#
loop_
_entity_poly.entity_id
_entity_poly.type
_entity_poly.pdbx_seq_one_letter_code
_entity_poly.pdbx_strand_id
1 'polypeptide(L)'
;MEAGHAVTLDRFITAKGLPLPRSHFHLTGLAHSVSDRALQHPLGDWGGGLSWPIPLSPQEQRTARAAAIRYLSDHPNPPPMGPRLGVLEYLNSYRPLSGETLQDPAKALASMVNSARGHAMGQALQTQMNGVATDSSVNDYTLAAIHLMLDPESIAHPHRNRVAGFDLAQKNHWGKPASAVLEGLSKHLSDYGKTSPEMAKVGAYLLLAKTAPEFLVKDIPDSVTYGSQTWVSLAVAAAAIEAQSPGKVPNMTFAQVMQASESATLNDLGITQQAQKAALVDWGVINGILPRAANDHYSADDVDRVKTLFNQQMGARKKASELLSTEIPSRKDIALAKLKERFGDQPYFEDKALTVVDTSTPTIRPLYDPDRLPVGPHSMLDIAMMGLDNLQWKTVDPNDKQLPLTEINAGLKLGVGTAFDEQFTQAIQSLKDGIAPILSHQLTQQTLDDRAILGDGKIELFQTLTSTLGTDFKSKTSPVPDDKLLVKATHRDKKTGEDKVTAYEISLSGGVKPILPIFVQERSWRTSNQQHEIKPFTPTNDSIKNNLSQRRDNAPSPPEGFFSARTQALAQAFVEHLNLDDKTIKEQARGTTPLDQQMKKDWEITNFFLDLIPLRSAIVNFQQGNYADGAADLAMDAVGFLTAGIGAAGKVAKVGSKAISTAAKALKVARIIGTTTISELNPLGGLDDLILGGSRLVGKGISKGAEAINKLRGATGGYDLLKAVSREYGVAATGTLKVADQSIEAGAVLKEGKWYAFDTDKMQPYGQPLKDFTPGVRAMEGQTLNLNLSDWIYQKLAGEIAPPPPSGMLGRYVPKDFQTALERAKQPNNVMDYELGYTLGKPGDIVGYDPALSIPELQALASQRFLSHRDVGTLARQIEREKVKLSQDGIGLFQRDVQAAGGTVTPISQEYYLSQVNLASEGECAGMANALGLAIESGTENTFLGNLFSAASKPKAAKEARFIGDLNTFHNKVSNSETFHMGKPVRQVPYQTIISELASAPPGKTLRIATQDHAILAGVTLRDNKPMWFYFDPNFGLAKFDSAQSMSEGLERTLNKGTSRFQLRAHGTTPGAPEYRISEFAGSDMMTHPDRPSLSRMISEEL
;
A
#
# COMPACT_ATOMS: atom_id res chain seq x y z
N MET A 1 23.76 4.36 23.06
CA MET A 1 23.75 4.66 24.52
C MET A 1 24.65 3.65 25.19
N GLU A 2 25.70 4.08 25.89
CA GLU A 2 26.62 3.17 26.59
C GLU A 2 25.92 2.47 27.77
N ALA A 3 26.28 1.21 28.03
CA ALA A 3 25.71 0.43 29.12
C ALA A 3 26.18 0.95 30.49
N GLY A 4 25.25 1.16 31.43
CA GLY A 4 25.55 1.40 32.85
C GLY A 4 25.22 2.79 33.41
N HIS A 5 24.68 3.72 32.63
CA HIS A 5 24.26 5.05 33.12
C HIS A 5 22.73 5.13 33.27
N ALA A 6 22.25 5.61 34.42
CA ALA A 6 20.83 5.85 34.65
C ALA A 6 20.35 7.01 33.76
N VAL A 7 19.45 6.72 32.82
CA VAL A 7 18.84 7.72 31.93
C VAL A 7 17.49 8.11 32.52
N THR A 8 17.20 9.42 32.55
CA THR A 8 15.89 9.90 32.98
C THR A 8 14.80 9.42 32.00
N LEU A 9 13.59 9.20 32.52
CA LEU A 9 12.47 8.73 31.69
C LEU A 9 12.19 9.70 30.53
N ASP A 10 12.38 11.01 30.72
CA ASP A 10 12.24 12.01 29.67
C ASP A 10 13.25 11.78 28.53
N ARG A 11 14.55 11.64 28.86
CA ARG A 11 15.61 11.41 27.86
C ARG A 11 15.38 10.10 27.12
N PHE A 12 14.92 9.06 27.81
CA PHE A 12 14.60 7.79 27.18
C PHE A 12 13.45 7.92 26.16
N ILE A 13 12.35 8.59 26.54
CA ILE A 13 11.19 8.82 25.67
C ILE A 13 11.60 9.65 24.44
N THR A 14 12.33 10.74 24.64
CA THR A 14 12.77 11.63 23.55
C THR A 14 13.82 10.97 22.65
N ALA A 15 14.76 10.19 23.19
CA ALA A 15 15.73 9.43 22.39
C ALA A 15 15.09 8.34 21.52
N LYS A 16 13.89 7.87 21.89
CA LYS A 16 13.08 6.99 21.06
C LYS A 16 12.18 7.77 20.07
N GLY A 17 12.28 9.09 19.99
CA GLY A 17 11.44 9.90 19.10
C GLY A 17 9.95 9.88 19.49
N LEU A 18 9.64 9.64 20.77
CA LEU A 18 8.28 9.72 21.30
C LEU A 18 8.06 11.09 21.96
N PRO A 19 6.86 11.68 21.83
CA PRO A 19 6.55 12.97 22.47
C PRO A 19 6.37 12.80 23.98
N LEU A 20 6.90 13.77 24.76
CA LEU A 20 6.68 13.79 26.20
C LEU A 20 5.21 14.08 26.52
N PRO A 21 4.59 13.32 27.44
CA PRO A 21 3.17 13.45 27.73
C PRO A 21 2.93 14.74 28.52
N ARG A 22 2.00 15.56 28.04
CA ARG A 22 1.60 16.84 28.69
C ARG A 22 0.22 16.78 29.37
N SER A 23 -0.45 15.64 29.27
CA SER A 23 -1.77 15.38 29.82
C SER A 23 -1.96 13.88 30.09
N HIS A 24 -2.97 13.51 30.87
CA HIS A 24 -3.33 12.09 31.07
C HIS A 24 -3.63 11.38 29.73
N PHE A 25 -4.30 12.07 28.80
CA PHE A 25 -4.55 11.54 27.46
C PHE A 25 -3.23 11.27 26.70
N HIS A 26 -2.27 12.21 26.72
CA HIS A 26 -0.95 11.99 26.11
C HIS A 26 -0.16 10.88 26.81
N LEU A 27 -0.31 10.71 28.13
CA LEU A 27 0.31 9.61 28.86
C LEU A 27 -0.24 8.25 28.42
N THR A 28 -1.56 8.14 28.23
CA THR A 28 -2.16 6.91 27.68
C THR A 28 -1.75 6.66 26.23
N GLY A 29 -1.59 7.71 25.42
CA GLY A 29 -1.05 7.62 24.06
C GLY A 29 0.40 7.14 24.05
N LEU A 30 1.26 7.69 24.91
CA LEU A 30 2.65 7.27 25.06
C LEU A 30 2.74 5.81 25.51
N ALA A 31 1.96 5.41 26.53
CA ALA A 31 1.93 4.03 27.01
C ALA A 31 1.55 3.05 25.89
N HIS A 32 0.59 3.44 25.04
CA HIS A 32 0.22 2.68 23.85
C HIS A 32 1.37 2.60 22.84
N SER A 33 2.01 3.71 22.49
CA SER A 33 3.15 3.71 21.56
C SER A 33 4.36 2.92 22.06
N VAL A 34 4.64 2.94 23.37
CA VAL A 34 5.70 2.14 23.98
C VAL A 34 5.34 0.65 23.94
N SER A 35 4.11 0.30 24.29
CA SER A 35 3.63 -1.09 24.25
C SER A 35 3.64 -1.63 22.82
N ASP A 36 3.22 -0.83 21.85
CA ASP A 36 3.20 -1.18 20.43
C ASP A 36 4.61 -1.45 19.89
N ARG A 37 5.58 -0.61 20.28
CA ARG A 37 7.00 -0.82 19.93
C ARG A 37 7.64 -1.99 20.65
N ALA A 38 7.21 -2.31 21.87
CA ALA A 38 7.71 -3.46 22.60
C ALA A 38 7.30 -4.80 21.97
N LEU A 39 6.31 -4.81 21.08
CA LEU A 39 5.95 -5.98 20.28
C LEU A 39 6.98 -6.29 19.19
N GLN A 40 7.73 -5.29 18.71
CA GLN A 40 8.79 -5.54 17.74
C GLN A 40 9.98 -6.22 18.44
N HIS A 41 10.39 -7.39 17.96
CA HIS A 41 11.54 -8.07 18.53
C HIS A 41 12.84 -7.28 18.29
N PRO A 42 13.78 -7.18 19.25
CA PRO A 42 15.04 -6.44 19.07
C PRO A 42 15.93 -6.93 17.91
N LEU A 43 15.79 -8.20 17.52
CA LEU A 43 16.48 -8.81 16.36
C LEU A 43 15.65 -8.73 15.05
N GLY A 44 14.58 -7.94 15.03
CA GLY A 44 13.67 -7.80 13.89
C GLY A 44 12.92 -9.10 13.57
N ASP A 45 12.71 -9.35 12.28
CA ASP A 45 12.02 -10.53 11.71
C ASP A 45 12.87 -11.82 11.73
N TRP A 46 14.01 -11.80 12.43
CA TRP A 46 14.97 -12.90 12.51
C TRP A 46 15.67 -13.26 11.20
N GLY A 47 15.55 -12.46 10.14
CA GLY A 47 16.25 -12.71 8.87
C GLY A 47 17.66 -12.16 8.80
N GLY A 48 18.02 -11.22 9.68
CA GLY A 48 19.33 -10.56 9.69
C GLY A 48 19.65 -9.94 8.33
N GLY A 49 20.84 -10.24 7.78
CA GLY A 49 21.26 -9.71 6.47
C GLY A 49 20.39 -10.12 5.28
N LEU A 50 19.57 -11.16 5.43
CA LEU A 50 18.60 -11.58 4.41
C LEU A 50 17.29 -10.77 4.42
N SER A 51 17.13 -9.89 5.41
CA SER A 51 15.97 -9.01 5.60
C SER A 51 16.34 -7.53 5.64
N TRP A 52 17.58 -7.18 5.26
CA TRP A 52 17.92 -5.79 5.00
C TRP A 52 17.05 -5.21 3.88
N PRO A 53 16.84 -3.88 3.85
CA PRO A 53 16.06 -3.22 2.78
C PRO A 53 16.53 -3.62 1.38
N ILE A 54 17.85 -3.70 1.19
CA ILE A 54 18.49 -4.37 0.06
C ILE A 54 19.11 -5.68 0.60
N PRO A 55 18.43 -6.83 0.42
CA PRO A 55 18.91 -8.10 0.96
C PRO A 55 20.16 -8.59 0.19
N LEU A 56 20.94 -9.47 0.82
CA LEU A 56 22.08 -10.13 0.17
C LEU A 56 21.66 -10.74 -1.18
N SER A 57 22.40 -10.42 -2.24
CA SER A 57 22.21 -11.02 -3.57
C SER A 57 22.46 -12.54 -3.53
N PRO A 58 21.97 -13.32 -4.52
CA PRO A 58 22.22 -14.77 -4.54
C PRO A 58 23.71 -15.13 -4.52
N GLN A 59 24.58 -14.29 -5.08
CA GLN A 59 26.03 -14.51 -5.05
C GLN A 59 26.62 -14.22 -3.67
N GLU A 60 26.18 -13.16 -3.00
CA GLU A 60 26.58 -12.85 -1.63
C GLU A 60 26.07 -13.89 -0.64
N GLN A 61 24.85 -14.39 -0.82
CA GLN A 61 24.29 -15.51 -0.04
C GLN A 61 25.15 -16.78 -0.17
N ARG A 62 25.57 -17.15 -1.39
CA ARG A 62 26.51 -18.27 -1.60
C ARG A 62 27.84 -18.03 -0.88
N THR A 63 28.34 -16.81 -0.91
CA THR A 63 29.61 -16.43 -0.28
C THR A 63 29.52 -16.50 1.25
N ALA A 64 28.47 -15.92 1.85
CA ALA A 64 28.20 -15.98 3.29
C ALA A 64 28.01 -17.43 3.75
N ARG A 65 27.29 -18.24 2.98
CA ARG A 65 27.09 -19.66 3.28
C ARG A 65 28.41 -20.44 3.26
N ALA A 66 29.23 -20.24 2.24
CA ALA A 66 30.55 -20.88 2.15
C ALA A 66 31.46 -20.47 3.33
N ALA A 67 31.40 -19.20 3.72
CA ALA A 67 32.12 -18.70 4.90
C ALA A 67 31.63 -19.37 6.19
N ALA A 68 30.31 -19.54 6.37
CA ALA A 68 29.74 -20.24 7.52
C ALA A 68 30.17 -21.72 7.58
N ILE A 69 30.13 -22.43 6.44
CA ILE A 69 30.58 -23.83 6.35
C ILE A 69 32.05 -23.95 6.74
N ARG A 70 32.91 -23.07 6.22
CA ARG A 70 34.33 -23.05 6.56
C ARG A 70 34.54 -22.76 8.05
N TYR A 71 33.86 -21.74 8.58
CA TYR A 71 33.98 -21.37 9.99
C TYR A 71 33.63 -22.53 10.92
N LEU A 72 32.53 -23.26 10.66
CA LEU A 72 32.14 -24.42 11.46
C LEU A 72 33.07 -25.62 11.28
N SER A 73 33.73 -25.75 10.13
CA SER A 73 34.75 -26.79 9.91
C SER A 73 36.01 -26.50 10.73
N ASP A 74 36.40 -25.23 10.84
CA ASP A 74 37.56 -24.78 11.62
C ASP A 74 37.28 -24.75 13.14
N HIS A 75 36.02 -24.71 13.54
CA HIS A 75 35.57 -24.65 14.94
C HIS A 75 34.59 -25.78 15.28
N PRO A 76 35.01 -27.06 15.25
CA PRO A 76 34.12 -28.19 15.47
C PRO A 76 33.59 -28.26 16.91
N ASN A 77 32.47 -28.95 17.07
CA ASN A 77 31.92 -29.27 18.40
C ASN A 77 32.84 -30.23 19.18
N PRO A 78 32.79 -30.23 20.52
CA PRO A 78 33.56 -31.17 21.33
C PRO A 78 33.20 -32.64 21.01
N PRO A 79 34.15 -33.59 21.15
CA PRO A 79 34.03 -34.98 20.67
C PRO A 79 32.77 -35.79 21.05
N PRO A 80 32.15 -35.65 22.24
CA PRO A 80 30.97 -36.46 22.58
C PRO A 80 29.70 -36.12 21.78
N MET A 81 29.71 -35.09 20.94
CA MET A 81 28.52 -34.61 20.20
C MET A 81 28.38 -35.16 18.77
N GLY A 82 29.31 -36.00 18.30
CA GLY A 82 29.22 -36.72 17.02
C GLY A 82 29.42 -35.84 15.75
N PRO A 83 29.70 -36.44 14.57
CA PRO A 83 30.23 -35.75 13.39
C PRO A 83 29.18 -35.12 12.43
N ARG A 84 27.92 -34.90 12.85
CA ARG A 84 26.86 -34.35 11.98
C ARG A 84 25.89 -33.46 12.74
N LEU A 85 26.34 -32.29 13.17
CA LEU A 85 25.46 -31.32 13.83
C LEU A 85 25.28 -30.07 12.96
N GLY A 86 24.03 -29.59 12.90
CA GLY A 86 23.66 -28.36 12.23
C GLY A 86 24.15 -27.14 12.98
N VAL A 87 23.96 -25.97 12.37
CA VAL A 87 24.37 -24.68 12.94
C VAL A 87 23.72 -24.39 14.29
N LEU A 88 22.47 -24.82 14.50
CA LEU A 88 21.74 -24.61 15.76
C LEU A 88 22.38 -25.40 16.90
N GLU A 89 22.80 -26.64 16.67
CA GLU A 89 23.47 -27.44 17.69
C GLU A 89 24.88 -26.93 17.97
N TYR A 90 25.60 -26.43 16.96
CA TYR A 90 26.87 -25.74 17.18
C TYR A 90 26.71 -24.55 18.14
N LEU A 91 25.69 -23.71 17.93
CA LEU A 91 25.41 -22.55 18.78
C LEU A 91 24.98 -22.96 20.20
N ASN A 92 24.27 -24.08 20.34
CA ASN A 92 23.78 -24.59 21.62
C ASN A 92 24.80 -25.42 22.43
N SER A 93 25.89 -25.89 21.83
CA SER A 93 26.76 -26.93 22.43
C SER A 93 27.55 -26.54 23.69
N TYR A 94 27.95 -25.27 23.87
CA TYR A 94 28.84 -24.88 24.97
C TYR A 94 28.09 -24.58 26.28
N ARG A 95 26.89 -24.01 26.17
CA ARG A 95 25.94 -23.85 27.27
C ARG A 95 24.56 -24.29 26.78
N PRO A 96 24.28 -25.60 26.80
CA PRO A 96 23.00 -26.12 26.35
C PRO A 96 21.84 -25.43 27.06
N LEU A 97 20.92 -24.90 26.27
CA LEU A 97 19.67 -24.35 26.77
C LEU A 97 18.85 -25.46 27.45
N SER A 98 18.17 -25.12 28.54
CA SER A 98 17.33 -26.05 29.31
C SER A 98 16.08 -25.35 29.85
N GLY A 99 15.11 -26.14 30.32
CA GLY A 99 13.89 -25.63 30.94
C GLY A 99 13.04 -24.75 30.01
N GLU A 100 12.50 -23.67 30.56
CA GLU A 100 11.61 -22.73 29.86
C GLU A 100 12.26 -22.10 28.63
N THR A 101 13.57 -21.82 28.67
CA THR A 101 14.28 -21.14 27.57
C THR A 101 14.34 -21.98 26.30
N LEU A 102 14.42 -23.32 26.42
CA LEU A 102 14.40 -24.21 25.26
C LEU A 102 12.98 -24.42 24.69
N GLN A 103 11.95 -24.29 25.54
CA GLN A 103 10.56 -24.44 25.13
C GLN A 103 9.99 -23.22 24.41
N ASP A 104 10.62 -22.05 24.56
CA ASP A 104 10.28 -20.81 23.87
C ASP A 104 11.27 -20.58 22.71
N PRO A 105 10.87 -20.85 21.44
CA PRO A 105 11.76 -20.75 20.29
C PRO A 105 12.39 -19.37 20.10
N ALA A 106 11.67 -18.30 20.43
CA ALA A 106 12.17 -16.93 20.31
C ALA A 106 13.27 -16.67 21.34
N LYS A 107 13.04 -17.02 22.61
CA LYS A 107 14.06 -16.91 23.67
C LYS A 107 15.28 -17.79 23.37
N ALA A 108 15.06 -19.00 22.84
CA ALA A 108 16.13 -19.91 22.45
C ALA A 108 17.02 -19.29 21.35
N LEU A 109 16.42 -18.79 20.27
CA LEU A 109 17.16 -18.12 19.19
C LEU A 109 17.90 -16.88 19.67
N ALA A 110 17.26 -16.02 20.47
CA ALA A 110 17.92 -14.84 21.03
C ALA A 110 19.14 -15.23 21.87
N SER A 111 19.02 -16.29 22.68
CA SER A 111 20.12 -16.78 23.51
C SER A 111 21.28 -17.34 22.68
N MET A 112 20.97 -18.05 21.58
CA MET A 112 21.97 -18.61 20.68
C MET A 112 22.69 -17.54 19.85
N VAL A 113 21.96 -16.56 19.31
CA VAL A 113 22.54 -15.47 18.51
C VAL A 113 23.45 -14.60 19.36
N ASN A 114 23.02 -14.24 20.57
CA ASN A 114 23.82 -13.42 21.50
C ASN A 114 24.87 -14.23 22.29
N SER A 115 25.03 -15.53 22.01
CA SER A 115 26.07 -16.34 22.65
C SER A 115 27.47 -15.95 22.14
N ALA A 116 28.52 -16.29 22.89
CA ALA A 116 29.89 -16.06 22.44
C ALA A 116 30.19 -16.74 21.09
N ARG A 117 29.60 -17.92 20.83
CA ARG A 117 29.73 -18.63 19.55
C ARG A 117 28.96 -17.95 18.42
N GLY A 118 27.76 -17.45 18.71
CA GLY A 118 26.95 -16.67 17.77
C GLY A 118 27.71 -15.42 17.33
N HIS A 119 28.16 -14.61 18.29
CA HIS A 119 28.97 -13.42 18.02
C HIS A 119 30.26 -13.71 17.25
N ALA A 120 31.02 -14.74 17.65
CA ALA A 120 32.26 -15.10 16.95
C ALA A 120 32.02 -15.52 15.49
N MET A 121 30.98 -16.32 15.24
CA MET A 121 30.57 -16.70 13.88
C MET A 121 30.12 -15.47 13.08
N GLY A 122 29.25 -14.62 13.66
CA GLY A 122 28.78 -13.40 13.01
C GLY A 122 29.91 -12.43 12.67
N GLN A 123 30.88 -12.25 13.58
CA GLN A 123 32.04 -11.38 13.37
C GLN A 123 32.97 -11.91 12.28
N ALA A 124 33.20 -13.23 12.25
CA ALA A 124 33.97 -13.88 11.19
C ALA A 124 33.30 -13.70 9.82
N LEU A 125 31.97 -13.87 9.74
CA LEU A 125 31.22 -13.64 8.51
C LEU A 125 31.21 -12.17 8.09
N GLN A 126 30.98 -11.25 9.03
CA GLN A 126 31.06 -9.81 8.77
C GLN A 126 32.40 -9.43 8.15
N THR A 127 33.51 -9.90 8.75
CA THR A 127 34.86 -9.63 8.27
C THR A 127 35.07 -10.20 6.88
N GLN A 128 34.69 -11.46 6.65
CA GLN A 128 34.81 -12.11 5.34
C GLN A 128 34.00 -11.41 4.26
N MET A 129 32.85 -10.84 4.63
CA MET A 129 31.95 -10.13 3.73
C MET A 129 32.31 -8.64 3.61
N ASN A 130 33.37 -8.15 4.26
CA ASN A 130 33.69 -6.71 4.37
C ASN A 130 32.51 -5.86 4.86
N GLY A 131 31.63 -6.45 5.69
CA GLY A 131 30.44 -5.79 6.19
C GLY A 131 30.77 -4.63 7.13
N VAL A 132 30.01 -3.54 7.05
CA VAL A 132 30.17 -2.41 7.99
C VAL A 132 29.86 -2.85 9.43
N ALA A 133 30.73 -2.41 10.35
CA ALA A 133 30.54 -2.63 11.78
C ALA A 133 29.54 -1.62 12.37
N THR A 134 28.50 -2.15 13.02
CA THR A 134 27.40 -1.48 13.74
C THR A 134 26.94 -2.35 14.90
N ASP A 135 26.10 -1.80 15.78
CA ASP A 135 25.58 -2.49 16.97
C ASP A 135 24.78 -3.77 16.63
N SER A 136 24.16 -3.88 15.45
CA SER A 136 23.38 -5.07 15.04
C SER A 136 24.08 -5.99 14.04
N SER A 137 25.09 -5.49 13.31
CA SER A 137 25.66 -6.17 12.14
C SER A 137 26.16 -7.59 12.41
N VAL A 138 26.81 -7.84 13.56
CA VAL A 138 27.26 -9.20 13.95
C VAL A 138 26.07 -10.16 14.09
N ASN A 139 24.98 -9.70 14.70
CA ASN A 139 23.75 -10.49 14.84
C ASN A 139 23.08 -10.71 13.48
N ASP A 140 23.07 -9.69 12.61
CA ASP A 140 22.51 -9.78 11.27
C ASP A 140 23.23 -10.83 10.41
N TYR A 141 24.57 -10.89 10.47
CA TYR A 141 25.35 -11.94 9.79
C TYR A 141 25.16 -13.32 10.43
N THR A 142 25.04 -13.40 11.75
CA THR A 142 24.76 -14.66 12.46
C THR A 142 23.43 -15.26 12.01
N LEU A 143 22.36 -14.47 12.01
CA LEU A 143 21.03 -14.88 11.57
C LEU A 143 21.03 -15.29 10.10
N ALA A 144 21.67 -14.50 9.23
CA ALA A 144 21.82 -14.85 7.81
C ALA A 144 22.54 -16.20 7.64
N ALA A 145 23.59 -16.47 8.41
CA ALA A 145 24.31 -17.75 8.38
C ALA A 145 23.39 -18.93 8.72
N ILE A 146 22.61 -18.79 9.79
CA ILE A 146 21.70 -19.85 10.26
C ILE A 146 20.67 -20.16 9.18
N HIS A 147 20.03 -19.14 8.60
CA HIS A 147 19.08 -19.30 7.50
C HIS A 147 19.72 -20.01 6.29
N LEU A 148 20.86 -19.53 5.82
CA LEU A 148 21.55 -20.08 4.63
C LEU A 148 22.04 -21.51 4.83
N MET A 149 22.24 -21.93 6.07
CA MET A 149 22.60 -23.30 6.42
C MET A 149 21.37 -24.23 6.51
N LEU A 150 20.25 -23.75 7.05
CA LEU A 150 19.00 -24.51 7.15
C LEU A 150 18.29 -24.64 5.79
N ASP A 151 18.28 -23.56 5.01
CA ASP A 151 17.60 -23.45 3.72
C ASP A 151 18.56 -23.03 2.59
N PRO A 152 19.54 -23.88 2.22
CA PRO A 152 20.37 -23.63 1.05
C PRO A 152 19.60 -23.62 -0.26
N GLU A 153 18.47 -24.33 -0.32
CA GLU A 153 17.64 -24.46 -1.52
C GLU A 153 17.05 -23.12 -1.96
N SER A 154 16.70 -22.23 -1.02
CA SER A 154 16.15 -20.91 -1.32
C SER A 154 17.10 -19.98 -2.07
N ILE A 155 18.42 -20.26 -2.07
CA ILE A 155 19.41 -19.45 -2.80
C ILE A 155 19.24 -19.62 -4.32
N ALA A 156 18.96 -20.85 -4.76
CA ALA A 156 18.87 -21.19 -6.18
C ALA A 156 17.43 -21.19 -6.70
N HIS A 157 16.48 -21.63 -5.88
CA HIS A 157 15.08 -21.79 -6.26
C HIS A 157 14.17 -21.15 -5.20
N PRO A 158 14.22 -19.81 -5.02
CA PRO A 158 13.33 -19.15 -4.08
C PRO A 158 11.88 -19.34 -4.53
N HIS A 159 11.03 -19.74 -3.59
CA HIS A 159 9.62 -20.03 -3.88
C HIS A 159 8.74 -19.47 -2.77
N ARG A 160 7.50 -19.05 -3.10
CA ARG A 160 6.73 -18.24 -2.17
C ARG A 160 6.31 -18.98 -0.90
N ASN A 161 5.86 -20.22 -1.08
CA ASN A 161 5.35 -21.10 -0.05
C ASN A 161 6.31 -22.25 0.27
N ARG A 162 7.62 -22.07 0.11
CA ARG A 162 8.59 -23.15 0.41
C ARG A 162 9.75 -22.63 1.26
N VAL A 163 10.10 -23.39 2.28
CA VAL A 163 11.25 -23.15 3.17
C VAL A 163 11.97 -24.46 3.46
N ALA A 164 13.29 -24.49 3.33
CA ALA A 164 14.13 -25.68 3.54
C ALA A 164 13.61 -26.93 2.79
N GLY A 165 13.10 -26.73 1.57
CA GLY A 165 12.47 -27.77 0.74
C GLY A 165 11.03 -28.15 1.14
N PHE A 166 10.51 -27.66 2.26
CA PHE A 166 9.16 -27.92 2.75
C PHE A 166 8.13 -26.97 2.14
N ASP A 167 7.07 -27.52 1.53
CA ASP A 167 5.97 -26.75 0.96
C ASP A 167 4.93 -26.41 2.04
N LEU A 168 4.90 -25.15 2.47
CA LEU A 168 3.95 -24.62 3.46
C LEU A 168 2.50 -24.76 2.98
N ALA A 169 2.28 -24.69 1.66
CA ALA A 169 0.97 -24.78 1.02
C ALA A 169 0.62 -26.21 0.55
N GLN A 170 1.33 -27.23 1.01
CA GLN A 170 1.07 -28.61 0.58
C GLN A 170 -0.35 -29.06 0.94
N LYS A 171 -0.91 -29.96 0.12
CA LYS A 171 -2.31 -30.40 0.21
C LYS A 171 -2.72 -30.90 1.60
N ASN A 172 -1.80 -31.54 2.33
CA ASN A 172 -2.07 -32.07 3.67
C ASN A 172 -2.32 -30.97 4.73
N HIS A 173 -2.01 -29.71 4.44
CA HIS A 173 -2.26 -28.57 5.33
C HIS A 173 -3.58 -27.85 5.04
N TRP A 174 -4.21 -28.09 3.90
CA TRP A 174 -5.45 -27.41 3.54
C TRP A 174 -6.54 -27.78 4.55
N GLY A 175 -7.22 -26.76 5.11
CA GLY A 175 -8.20 -26.97 6.18
C GLY A 175 -7.60 -27.37 7.53
N LYS A 176 -6.28 -27.19 7.74
CA LYS A 176 -5.62 -27.39 9.05
C LYS A 176 -5.26 -26.04 9.70
N PRO A 177 -5.21 -25.97 11.04
CA PRO A 177 -4.75 -24.77 11.74
C PRO A 177 -3.26 -24.50 11.52
N ALA A 178 -2.81 -23.27 11.79
CA ALA A 178 -1.40 -22.87 11.66
C ALA A 178 -0.42 -23.79 12.41
N SER A 179 -0.84 -24.27 13.59
CA SER A 179 -0.06 -25.17 14.45
C SER A 179 0.35 -26.45 13.72
N ALA A 180 -0.52 -27.00 12.86
CA ALA A 180 -0.22 -28.20 12.09
C ALA A 180 0.90 -27.96 11.06
N VAL A 181 0.98 -26.76 10.48
CA VAL A 181 2.05 -26.39 9.53
C VAL A 181 3.38 -26.20 10.25
N LEU A 182 3.37 -25.56 11.43
CA LEU A 182 4.55 -25.41 12.28
C LEU A 182 5.10 -26.77 12.73
N GLU A 183 4.23 -27.69 13.16
CA GLU A 183 4.60 -29.05 13.54
C GLU A 183 5.13 -29.85 12.35
N GLY A 184 4.46 -29.74 11.19
CA GLY A 184 4.89 -30.38 9.95
C GLY A 184 6.28 -29.92 9.51
N LEU A 185 6.55 -28.61 9.55
CA LEU A 185 7.87 -28.06 9.23
C LEU A 185 8.92 -28.51 10.25
N SER A 186 8.61 -28.47 11.55
CA SER A 186 9.53 -28.93 12.60
C SER A 186 9.91 -30.39 12.36
N LYS A 187 8.92 -31.26 12.11
CA LYS A 187 9.15 -32.67 11.79
C LYS A 187 10.00 -32.83 10.53
N HIS A 188 9.71 -32.09 9.46
CA HIS A 188 10.49 -32.12 8.22
C HIS A 188 11.97 -31.75 8.45
N LEU A 189 12.25 -30.70 9.21
CA LEU A 189 13.63 -30.30 9.50
C LEU A 189 14.41 -31.39 10.25
N SER A 190 13.76 -32.10 11.16
CA SER A 190 14.35 -33.24 11.87
C SER A 190 14.54 -34.47 10.96
N ASP A 191 13.49 -34.88 10.25
CA ASP A 191 13.48 -36.11 9.43
C ASP A 191 14.51 -36.04 8.28
N TYR A 192 14.71 -34.86 7.70
CA TYR A 192 15.68 -34.62 6.63
C TYR A 192 17.07 -34.20 7.14
N GLY A 193 17.31 -34.24 8.46
CA GLY A 193 18.61 -33.97 9.07
C GLY A 193 19.10 -32.53 8.89
N LYS A 194 18.19 -31.57 8.74
CA LYS A 194 18.52 -30.13 8.73
C LYS A 194 18.92 -29.64 10.12
N THR A 195 18.34 -30.22 11.16
CA THR A 195 18.61 -29.97 12.58
C THR A 195 18.14 -31.17 13.41
N SER A 196 18.53 -31.23 14.68
CA SER A 196 18.11 -32.23 15.66
C SER A 196 16.62 -32.10 16.04
N PRO A 197 15.97 -33.18 16.52
CA PRO A 197 14.61 -33.12 17.05
C PRO A 197 14.42 -32.03 18.13
N GLU A 198 15.42 -31.83 18.97
CA GLU A 198 15.41 -30.85 20.06
C GLU A 198 15.40 -29.39 19.55
N MET A 199 16.06 -29.13 18.42
CA MET A 199 16.15 -27.80 17.80
C MET A 199 15.14 -27.59 16.66
N ALA A 200 14.40 -28.62 16.26
CA ALA A 200 13.46 -28.59 15.15
C ALA A 200 12.43 -27.46 15.22
N LYS A 201 11.81 -27.27 16.40
CA LYS A 201 10.86 -26.16 16.62
C LYS A 201 11.53 -24.79 16.53
N VAL A 202 12.78 -24.70 16.95
CA VAL A 202 13.57 -23.47 16.91
C VAL A 202 13.94 -23.10 15.48
N GLY A 203 14.37 -24.08 14.68
CA GLY A 203 14.59 -23.91 13.23
C GLY A 203 13.32 -23.57 12.47
N ALA A 204 12.19 -24.23 12.78
CA ALA A 204 10.91 -23.93 12.15
C ALA A 204 10.42 -22.51 12.47
N TYR A 205 10.53 -22.08 13.73
CA TYR A 205 10.22 -20.71 14.13
C TYR A 205 11.07 -19.69 13.38
N LEU A 206 12.40 -19.90 13.30
CA LEU A 206 13.31 -18.99 12.58
C LEU A 206 12.92 -18.82 11.11
N LEU A 207 12.67 -19.93 10.40
CA LEU A 207 12.29 -19.90 8.99
C LEU A 207 10.96 -19.15 8.81
N LEU A 208 9.93 -19.51 9.58
CA LEU A 208 8.60 -18.90 9.49
C LEU A 208 8.61 -17.42 9.86
N ALA A 209 9.34 -17.00 10.89
CA ALA A 209 9.37 -15.60 11.33
C ALA A 209 9.78 -14.64 10.21
N LYS A 210 10.69 -15.09 9.33
CA LYS A 210 11.13 -14.32 8.16
C LYS A 210 10.19 -14.46 6.96
N THR A 211 9.68 -15.66 6.69
CA THR A 211 9.03 -15.96 5.40
C THR A 211 7.51 -15.96 5.43
N ALA A 212 6.92 -16.38 6.55
CA ALA A 212 5.49 -16.56 6.72
C ALA A 212 5.09 -16.38 8.21
N PRO A 213 5.28 -15.16 8.76
CA PRO A 213 5.08 -14.88 10.18
C PRO A 213 3.61 -15.02 10.62
N GLU A 214 2.65 -15.05 9.70
CA GLU A 214 1.24 -15.36 9.97
C GLU A 214 1.05 -16.72 10.66
N PHE A 215 1.95 -17.68 10.46
CA PHE A 215 1.93 -18.97 11.16
C PHE A 215 2.39 -18.90 12.62
N LEU A 216 2.99 -17.78 13.04
CA LEU A 216 3.53 -17.57 14.39
C LEU A 216 2.68 -16.63 15.24
N VAL A 217 1.55 -16.14 14.70
CA VAL A 217 0.61 -15.31 15.45
C VAL A 217 0.09 -16.10 16.66
N LYS A 218 0.04 -15.43 17.81
CA LYS A 218 -0.41 -16.03 19.06
C LYS A 218 -1.94 -16.14 19.09
N ASP A 219 -2.45 -17.18 19.75
CA ASP A 219 -3.88 -17.36 20.00
C ASP A 219 -4.74 -17.33 18.72
N ILE A 220 -4.26 -17.93 17.61
CA ILE A 220 -5.08 -18.16 16.42
C ILE A 220 -6.15 -19.21 16.76
N PRO A 221 -7.44 -18.91 16.57
CA PRO A 221 -8.49 -19.90 16.76
C PRO A 221 -8.38 -21.06 15.77
N ASP A 222 -8.66 -22.29 16.20
CA ASP A 222 -8.56 -23.50 15.36
C ASP A 222 -9.47 -23.46 14.11
N SER A 223 -10.53 -22.65 14.15
CA SER A 223 -11.41 -22.37 13.00
C SER A 223 -10.72 -21.59 11.87
N VAL A 224 -9.62 -20.90 12.16
CA VAL A 224 -8.83 -20.16 11.17
C VAL A 224 -7.83 -21.12 10.50
N THR A 225 -8.36 -21.92 9.58
CA THR A 225 -7.58 -22.95 8.88
C THR A 225 -6.94 -22.43 7.58
N TYR A 226 -5.82 -23.02 7.17
CA TYR A 226 -5.14 -22.70 5.91
C TYR A 226 -6.08 -22.85 4.70
N GLY A 227 -6.30 -21.75 3.98
CA GLY A 227 -7.24 -21.68 2.84
C GLY A 227 -8.67 -21.27 3.19
N SER A 228 -8.95 -20.91 4.44
CA SER A 228 -10.20 -20.21 4.82
C SER A 228 -10.14 -18.73 4.43
N GLN A 229 -11.30 -18.06 4.39
CA GLN A 229 -11.33 -16.60 4.14
C GLN A 229 -10.64 -15.81 5.26
N THR A 230 -10.83 -16.23 6.51
CA THR A 230 -10.18 -15.61 7.67
C THR A 230 -8.66 -15.76 7.60
N TRP A 231 -8.16 -16.88 7.08
CA TRP A 231 -6.73 -17.07 6.81
C TRP A 231 -6.18 -16.08 5.78
N VAL A 232 -6.92 -15.81 4.71
CA VAL A 232 -6.55 -14.80 3.70
C VAL A 232 -6.41 -13.43 4.36
N SER A 233 -7.40 -13.03 5.16
CA SER A 233 -7.36 -11.74 5.88
C SER A 233 -6.19 -11.68 6.87
N LEU A 234 -5.92 -12.76 7.60
CA LEU A 234 -4.79 -12.86 8.53
C LEU A 234 -3.44 -12.72 7.81
N ALA A 235 -3.24 -13.44 6.70
CA ALA A 235 -2.01 -13.39 5.91
C ALA A 235 -1.74 -11.99 5.34
N VAL A 236 -2.78 -11.33 4.83
CA VAL A 236 -2.69 -9.95 4.33
C VAL A 236 -2.36 -8.97 5.46
N ALA A 237 -3.03 -9.09 6.61
CA ALA A 237 -2.78 -8.24 7.77
C ALA A 237 -1.35 -8.42 8.31
N ALA A 238 -0.90 -9.67 8.46
CA ALA A 238 0.45 -10.00 8.89
C ALA A 238 1.50 -9.40 7.94
N ALA A 239 1.33 -9.56 6.63
CA ALA A 239 2.25 -9.00 5.64
C ALA A 239 2.30 -7.46 5.69
N ALA A 240 1.16 -6.78 5.83
CA ALA A 240 1.10 -5.33 5.92
C ALA A 240 1.77 -4.79 7.21
N ILE A 241 1.59 -5.48 8.34
CA ILE A 241 2.22 -5.12 9.61
C ILE A 241 3.74 -5.34 9.54
N GLU A 242 4.19 -6.49 9.02
CA GLU A 242 5.62 -6.80 8.88
C GLU A 242 6.34 -5.88 7.90
N ALA A 243 5.64 -5.37 6.89
CA ALA A 243 6.19 -4.35 6.00
C ALA A 243 6.54 -3.06 6.76
N GLN A 244 5.78 -2.69 7.79
CA GLN A 244 6.01 -1.48 8.59
C GLN A 244 6.90 -1.71 9.80
N SER A 245 6.82 -2.89 10.40
CA SER A 245 7.52 -3.21 11.64
C SER A 245 7.96 -4.68 11.62
N PRO A 246 9.08 -4.99 10.93
CA PRO A 246 9.57 -6.35 10.83
C PRO A 246 9.83 -6.99 12.21
N GLY A 247 9.33 -8.20 12.42
CA GLY A 247 9.45 -8.97 13.66
C GLY A 247 8.39 -8.67 14.72
N LYS A 248 7.30 -7.99 14.35
CA LYS A 248 6.23 -7.62 15.27
C LYS A 248 5.13 -8.69 15.34
N VAL A 249 4.77 -9.29 14.21
CA VAL A 249 3.65 -10.24 14.09
C VAL A 249 3.81 -11.47 14.98
N PRO A 250 4.99 -12.13 15.09
CA PRO A 250 5.16 -13.27 15.99
C PRO A 250 4.90 -12.95 17.48
N ASN A 251 4.92 -11.67 17.86
CA ASN A 251 4.63 -11.22 19.22
C ASN A 251 3.18 -10.76 19.43
N MET A 252 2.37 -10.70 18.37
CA MET A 252 0.98 -10.27 18.41
C MET A 252 0.02 -11.45 18.54
N THR A 253 -1.11 -11.22 19.21
CA THR A 253 -2.26 -12.14 19.17
C THR A 253 -3.08 -11.95 17.90
N PHE A 254 -3.90 -12.94 17.53
CA PHE A 254 -4.82 -12.85 16.39
C PHE A 254 -5.66 -11.57 16.43
N ALA A 255 -6.24 -11.22 17.58
CA ALA A 255 -7.03 -10.01 17.74
C ALA A 255 -6.21 -8.73 17.51
N GLN A 256 -4.97 -8.67 17.99
CA GLN A 256 -4.08 -7.53 17.78
C GLN A 256 -3.71 -7.37 16.31
N VAL A 257 -3.42 -8.47 15.60
CA VAL A 257 -3.10 -8.44 14.16
C VAL A 257 -4.28 -7.90 13.36
N MET A 258 -5.47 -8.45 13.61
CA MET A 258 -6.67 -8.02 12.90
C MET A 258 -7.06 -6.58 13.23
N GLN A 259 -6.83 -6.10 14.45
CA GLN A 259 -7.08 -4.71 14.84
C GLN A 259 -6.10 -3.71 14.18
N ALA A 260 -4.81 -4.08 14.08
CA ALA A 260 -3.80 -3.23 13.46
C ALA A 260 -3.93 -3.16 11.92
N SER A 261 -4.64 -4.14 11.33
CA SER A 261 -4.75 -4.31 9.88
C SER A 261 -5.26 -3.07 9.15
N GLU A 262 -6.34 -2.42 9.62
CA GLU A 262 -6.99 -1.30 8.93
C GLU A 262 -6.00 -0.14 8.66
N SER A 263 -5.23 0.26 9.68
CA SER A 263 -4.18 1.26 9.52
C SER A 263 -2.99 0.74 8.70
N ALA A 264 -2.58 -0.51 8.93
CA ALA A 264 -1.39 -1.05 8.28
C ALA A 264 -1.58 -1.18 6.77
N THR A 265 -2.74 -1.67 6.31
CA THR A 265 -3.04 -1.87 4.89
C THR A 265 -3.12 -0.58 4.07
N LEU A 266 -3.40 0.56 4.73
CA LEU A 266 -3.47 1.87 4.07
C LEU A 266 -2.10 2.52 3.91
N ASN A 267 -1.14 2.19 4.77
CA ASN A 267 0.19 2.81 4.77
C ASN A 267 1.11 2.28 3.66
N ASP A 268 0.95 1.02 3.24
CA ASP A 268 1.77 0.40 2.20
C ASP A 268 0.88 -0.38 1.21
N LEU A 269 0.24 0.36 0.31
CA LEU A 269 -0.72 -0.18 -0.65
C LEU A 269 -0.07 -1.17 -1.62
N GLY A 270 1.19 -0.96 -2.00
CA GLY A 270 1.91 -1.85 -2.93
C GLY A 270 2.15 -3.23 -2.32
N ILE A 271 2.69 -3.28 -1.09
CA ILE A 271 2.89 -4.56 -0.39
C ILE A 271 1.56 -5.22 -0.04
N THR A 272 0.56 -4.43 0.34
CA THR A 272 -0.79 -4.94 0.64
C THR A 272 -1.43 -5.60 -0.58
N GLN A 273 -1.38 -4.97 -1.76
CA GLN A 273 -1.88 -5.56 -3.01
C GLN A 273 -1.16 -6.85 -3.37
N GLN A 274 0.17 -6.89 -3.18
CA GLN A 274 0.96 -8.10 -3.42
C GLN A 274 0.56 -9.24 -2.47
N ALA A 275 0.39 -8.94 -1.18
CA ALA A 275 -0.05 -9.92 -0.18
C ALA A 275 -1.47 -10.43 -0.49
N GLN A 276 -2.38 -9.53 -0.88
CA GLN A 276 -3.74 -9.90 -1.30
C GLN A 276 -3.72 -10.84 -2.51
N LYS A 277 -2.94 -10.54 -3.55
CA LYS A 277 -2.78 -11.40 -4.73
C LYS A 277 -2.29 -12.79 -4.33
N ALA A 278 -1.22 -12.89 -3.54
CA ALA A 278 -0.66 -14.17 -3.11
C ALA A 278 -1.66 -15.01 -2.29
N ALA A 279 -2.30 -14.39 -1.29
CA ALA A 279 -3.26 -15.07 -0.43
C ALA A 279 -4.53 -15.48 -1.19
N LEU A 280 -5.00 -14.66 -2.14
CA LEU A 280 -6.11 -15.00 -3.02
C LEU A 280 -5.78 -16.19 -3.91
N VAL A 281 -4.61 -16.22 -4.55
CA VAL A 281 -4.21 -17.37 -5.38
C VAL A 281 -4.21 -18.66 -4.57
N ASP A 282 -3.62 -18.66 -3.38
CA ASP A 282 -3.62 -19.84 -2.50
C ASP A 282 -5.05 -20.26 -2.14
N TRP A 283 -5.91 -19.30 -1.79
CA TRP A 283 -7.33 -19.56 -1.54
C TRP A 283 -8.06 -20.13 -2.77
N GLY A 284 -7.79 -19.59 -3.97
CA GLY A 284 -8.38 -20.04 -5.23
C GLY A 284 -7.97 -21.46 -5.59
N VAL A 285 -6.70 -21.82 -5.37
CA VAL A 285 -6.20 -23.19 -5.55
C VAL A 285 -6.87 -24.14 -4.57
N ILE A 286 -6.92 -23.80 -3.28
CA ILE A 286 -7.49 -24.66 -2.22
C ILE A 286 -8.99 -24.89 -2.42
N ASN A 287 -9.71 -23.91 -2.97
CA ASN A 287 -11.15 -23.99 -3.21
C ASN A 287 -11.52 -24.47 -4.62
N GLY A 288 -10.55 -24.95 -5.40
CA GLY A 288 -10.77 -25.58 -6.71
C GLY A 288 -11.17 -24.60 -7.82
N ILE A 289 -10.94 -23.31 -7.61
CA ILE A 289 -11.21 -22.24 -8.59
C ILE A 289 -10.09 -22.21 -9.63
N LEU A 290 -8.85 -22.40 -9.18
CA LEU A 290 -7.66 -22.44 -10.03
C LEU A 290 -6.96 -23.80 -9.91
N PRO A 291 -6.38 -24.32 -11.00
CA PRO A 291 -5.44 -25.43 -10.91
C PRO A 291 -4.14 -24.98 -10.21
N ARG A 292 -3.45 -25.92 -9.58
CA ARG A 292 -2.12 -25.65 -9.01
C ARG A 292 -1.08 -25.56 -10.14
N ALA A 293 -0.50 -24.39 -10.37
CA ALA A 293 0.56 -24.21 -11.35
C ALA A 293 1.91 -24.68 -10.80
N ALA A 294 2.69 -25.44 -11.58
CA ALA A 294 3.97 -25.99 -11.13
C ALA A 294 5.05 -24.91 -10.89
N ASN A 295 4.97 -23.80 -11.62
CA ASN A 295 5.84 -22.64 -11.50
C ASN A 295 5.19 -21.48 -10.72
N ASP A 296 4.00 -21.69 -10.15
CA ASP A 296 3.25 -20.68 -9.40
C ASP A 296 2.88 -19.41 -10.21
N HIS A 297 2.85 -19.50 -11.54
CA HIS A 297 2.43 -18.40 -12.42
C HIS A 297 0.92 -18.43 -12.66
N TYR A 298 0.28 -17.29 -12.47
CA TYR A 298 -1.16 -17.08 -12.66
C TYR A 298 -1.40 -15.79 -13.42
N SER A 299 -2.35 -15.78 -14.36
CA SER A 299 -2.67 -14.61 -15.16
C SER A 299 -3.42 -13.53 -14.35
N ALA A 300 -3.51 -12.31 -14.88
CA ALA A 300 -4.33 -11.27 -14.26
C ALA A 300 -5.81 -11.68 -14.19
N ASP A 301 -6.31 -12.34 -15.25
CA ASP A 301 -7.68 -12.85 -15.32
C ASP A 301 -7.94 -13.94 -14.26
N ASP A 302 -6.97 -14.81 -13.98
CA ASP A 302 -7.08 -15.81 -12.91
C ASP A 302 -7.26 -15.13 -11.55
N VAL A 303 -6.45 -14.11 -11.27
CA VAL A 303 -6.51 -13.37 -10.01
C VAL A 303 -7.81 -12.59 -9.87
N ASP A 304 -8.27 -11.93 -10.93
CA ASP A 304 -9.53 -11.18 -10.91
C ASP A 304 -10.75 -12.10 -10.75
N ARG A 305 -10.73 -13.27 -11.40
CA ARG A 305 -11.74 -14.32 -11.22
C ARG A 305 -11.79 -14.78 -9.76
N VAL A 306 -10.65 -15.10 -9.16
CA VAL A 306 -10.58 -15.55 -7.76
C VAL A 306 -11.05 -14.45 -6.82
N LYS A 307 -10.61 -13.21 -7.03
CA LYS A 307 -11.03 -12.05 -6.26
C LYS A 307 -12.55 -11.84 -6.32
N THR A 308 -13.12 -11.92 -7.53
CA THR A 308 -14.57 -11.77 -7.74
C THR A 308 -15.34 -12.82 -6.95
N LEU A 309 -14.94 -14.09 -7.04
CA LEU A 309 -15.60 -15.18 -6.30
C LEU A 309 -15.38 -15.05 -4.78
N PHE A 310 -14.19 -14.63 -4.34
CA PHE A 310 -13.90 -14.36 -2.94
C PHE A 310 -14.84 -13.28 -2.37
N ASN A 311 -14.93 -12.14 -3.06
CA ASN A 311 -15.80 -11.02 -2.68
C ASN A 311 -17.29 -11.41 -2.77
N GLN A 312 -17.69 -12.19 -3.77
CA GLN A 312 -19.05 -12.70 -3.90
C GLN A 312 -19.42 -13.59 -2.71
N GLN A 313 -18.52 -14.47 -2.27
CA GLN A 313 -18.76 -15.33 -1.11
C GLN A 313 -18.84 -14.51 0.18
N MET A 314 -17.97 -13.52 0.36
CA MET A 314 -18.07 -12.58 1.49
C MET A 314 -19.40 -11.82 1.48
N GLY A 315 -19.79 -11.27 0.33
CA GLY A 315 -21.05 -10.55 0.16
C GLY A 315 -22.27 -11.43 0.43
N ALA A 316 -22.27 -12.67 -0.05
CA ALA A 316 -23.33 -13.64 0.22
C ALA A 316 -23.45 -13.96 1.72
N ARG A 317 -22.33 -14.14 2.42
CA ARG A 317 -22.33 -14.39 3.88
C ARG A 317 -22.79 -13.18 4.69
N LYS A 318 -22.36 -11.97 4.30
CA LYS A 318 -22.82 -10.74 4.94
C LYS A 318 -24.33 -10.56 4.75
N LYS A 319 -24.82 -10.69 3.51
CA LYS A 319 -26.25 -10.62 3.21
C LYS A 319 -27.03 -11.70 3.96
N ALA A 320 -26.50 -12.91 4.05
CA ALA A 320 -27.11 -13.99 4.80
C ALA A 320 -27.23 -13.67 6.29
N SER A 321 -26.20 -13.07 6.90
CA SER A 321 -26.26 -12.59 8.28
C SER A 321 -27.35 -11.54 8.50
N GLU A 322 -27.49 -10.59 7.57
CA GLU A 322 -28.55 -9.57 7.63
C GLU A 322 -29.94 -10.21 7.51
N LEU A 323 -30.12 -11.11 6.54
CA LEU A 323 -31.39 -11.82 6.31
C LEU A 323 -31.78 -12.74 7.47
N LEU A 324 -30.82 -13.38 8.12
CA LEU A 324 -31.04 -14.22 9.29
C LEU A 324 -31.40 -13.40 10.53
N SER A 325 -31.04 -12.12 10.58
CA SER A 325 -31.48 -11.21 11.66
C SER A 325 -32.90 -10.66 11.47
N THR A 326 -33.62 -11.08 10.42
CA THR A 326 -35.00 -10.64 10.16
C THR A 326 -35.92 -11.09 11.29
N GLU A 327 -36.54 -10.13 11.96
CA GLU A 327 -37.53 -10.41 13.00
C GLU A 327 -38.79 -11.03 12.39
N ILE A 328 -39.32 -12.07 13.05
CA ILE A 328 -40.65 -12.60 12.72
C ILE A 328 -41.69 -11.59 13.22
N PRO A 329 -42.58 -11.08 12.35
CA PRO A 329 -43.53 -10.05 12.75
C PRO A 329 -44.51 -10.58 13.79
N SER A 330 -44.91 -9.69 14.69
CA SER A 330 -45.91 -9.96 15.73
C SER A 330 -47.22 -9.27 15.35
N ARG A 331 -48.31 -10.05 15.31
CA ARG A 331 -49.65 -9.49 15.04
C ARG A 331 -50.05 -8.46 16.09
N LYS A 332 -49.62 -8.65 17.34
CA LYS A 332 -49.84 -7.71 18.45
C LYS A 332 -49.14 -6.39 18.19
N ASP A 333 -47.87 -6.42 17.81
CA ASP A 333 -47.08 -5.20 17.60
C ASP A 333 -47.59 -4.40 16.40
N ILE A 334 -47.98 -5.10 15.32
CA ILE A 334 -48.66 -4.48 14.16
C ILE A 334 -49.98 -3.82 14.59
N ALA A 335 -50.81 -4.53 15.36
CA ALA A 335 -52.09 -3.99 15.83
C ALA A 335 -51.89 -2.77 16.73
N LEU A 336 -50.95 -2.84 17.67
CA LEU A 336 -50.63 -1.74 18.58
C LEU A 336 -50.10 -0.52 17.81
N ALA A 337 -49.20 -0.72 16.84
CA ALA A 337 -48.68 0.35 16.00
C ALA A 337 -49.80 1.05 15.21
N LYS A 338 -50.72 0.29 14.62
CA LYS A 338 -51.86 0.86 13.86
C LYS A 338 -52.90 1.53 14.77
N LEU A 339 -53.09 1.04 15.99
CA LEU A 339 -53.94 1.70 16.99
C LEU A 339 -53.32 3.03 17.43
N LYS A 340 -52.01 3.06 17.70
CA LYS A 340 -51.28 4.29 18.03
C LYS A 340 -51.33 5.32 16.90
N GLU A 341 -51.20 4.87 15.65
CA GLU A 341 -51.30 5.72 14.47
C GLU A 341 -52.69 6.37 14.37
N ARG A 342 -53.77 5.62 14.64
CA ARG A 342 -55.15 6.10 14.48
C ARG A 342 -55.66 6.92 15.68
N PHE A 343 -55.26 6.58 16.90
CA PHE A 343 -55.85 7.12 18.14
C PHE A 343 -54.83 7.85 19.04
N GLY A 344 -53.56 7.95 18.64
CA GLY A 344 -52.46 8.42 19.48
C GLY A 344 -51.99 7.34 20.48
N ASP A 345 -50.94 7.62 21.25
CA ASP A 345 -50.48 6.65 22.26
C ASP A 345 -51.38 6.70 23.49
N GLN A 346 -52.25 5.70 23.64
CA GLN A 346 -53.28 5.64 24.67
C GLN A 346 -53.00 4.48 25.64
N PRO A 347 -53.22 4.66 26.95
CA PRO A 347 -52.95 3.62 27.94
C PRO A 347 -53.95 2.46 27.88
N TYR A 348 -55.14 2.67 27.30
CA TYR A 348 -56.27 1.74 27.37
C TYR A 348 -56.35 0.74 26.20
N PHE A 349 -55.36 0.66 25.30
CA PHE A 349 -55.45 -0.23 24.15
C PHE A 349 -55.50 -1.72 24.51
N GLU A 350 -54.90 -2.11 25.64
CA GLU A 350 -54.89 -3.49 26.14
C GLU A 350 -55.97 -3.76 27.21
N ASP A 351 -56.72 -2.73 27.61
CA ASP A 351 -57.74 -2.86 28.65
C ASP A 351 -58.92 -3.68 28.14
N LYS A 352 -59.22 -4.80 28.80
CA LYS A 352 -60.34 -5.69 28.47
C LYS A 352 -61.66 -5.10 28.94
N ALA A 353 -62.06 -4.00 28.34
CA ALA A 353 -63.23 -3.21 28.72
C ALA A 353 -64.39 -3.29 27.71
N LEU A 354 -64.26 -4.03 26.61
CA LEU A 354 -65.26 -4.08 25.53
C LEU A 354 -65.94 -5.45 25.46
N THR A 355 -67.26 -5.47 25.33
CA THR A 355 -68.04 -6.69 25.04
C THR A 355 -68.98 -6.45 23.87
N VAL A 356 -69.31 -7.49 23.12
CA VAL A 356 -70.24 -7.40 22.00
C VAL A 356 -71.64 -6.96 22.49
N VAL A 357 -72.27 -6.04 21.77
CA VAL A 357 -73.66 -5.63 21.99
C VAL A 357 -74.55 -6.81 21.60
N ASP A 358 -75.38 -7.25 22.54
CA ASP A 358 -76.24 -8.44 22.46
C ASP A 358 -76.97 -8.56 21.11
N THR A 359 -76.42 -9.38 20.20
CA THR A 359 -77.15 -9.89 19.04
C THR A 359 -77.77 -11.19 19.48
N SER A 360 -79.04 -11.14 19.87
CA SER A 360 -79.87 -12.31 20.19
C SER A 360 -79.51 -13.52 19.32
N THR A 361 -78.81 -14.53 19.86
CA THR A 361 -78.91 -15.89 19.34
C THR A 361 -78.87 -16.92 20.48
N PRO A 362 -79.75 -17.94 20.42
CA PRO A 362 -79.80 -19.01 21.40
C PRO A 362 -78.65 -20.01 21.20
N THR A 363 -78.18 -20.57 22.32
CA THR A 363 -77.48 -21.86 22.48
C THR A 363 -76.12 -22.06 21.80
N ILE A 364 -75.13 -22.39 22.64
CA ILE A 364 -73.94 -23.22 22.41
C ILE A 364 -73.80 -23.70 20.95
N ARG A 365 -73.09 -22.92 20.12
CA ARG A 365 -72.58 -23.38 18.83
C ARG A 365 -71.36 -24.30 19.06
N PRO A 366 -71.11 -25.30 18.20
CA PRO A 366 -69.91 -26.14 18.29
C PRO A 366 -68.65 -25.29 18.36
N LEU A 367 -67.63 -25.74 19.12
CA LEU A 367 -66.37 -25.01 19.32
C LEU A 367 -65.64 -24.65 18.01
N TYR A 368 -65.98 -25.33 16.90
CA TYR A 368 -65.36 -25.20 15.57
C TYR A 368 -66.21 -24.40 14.56
N ASP A 369 -67.31 -23.75 14.98
CA ASP A 369 -68.10 -22.88 14.09
C ASP A 369 -67.36 -21.55 13.84
N PRO A 370 -66.93 -21.25 12.58
CA PRO A 370 -66.24 -20.01 12.25
C PRO A 370 -67.11 -18.75 12.44
N ASP A 371 -68.44 -18.89 12.56
CA ASP A 371 -69.38 -17.79 12.80
C ASP A 371 -69.69 -17.58 14.29
N ARG A 372 -68.93 -18.20 15.20
CA ARG A 372 -69.12 -18.05 16.65
C ARG A 372 -68.70 -16.65 17.11
N LEU A 373 -69.64 -15.95 17.77
CA LEU A 373 -69.37 -14.63 18.35
C LEU A 373 -68.32 -14.68 19.47
N PRO A 374 -67.45 -13.67 19.60
CA PRO A 374 -66.48 -13.57 20.69
C PRO A 374 -67.19 -13.51 22.06
N VAL A 375 -66.77 -14.35 23.01
CA VAL A 375 -67.35 -14.42 24.36
C VAL A 375 -66.40 -13.79 25.38
N GLY A 376 -66.93 -12.90 26.23
CA GLY A 376 -66.19 -12.24 27.31
C GLY A 376 -65.65 -10.85 26.94
N PRO A 377 -64.97 -10.19 27.88
CA PRO A 377 -64.39 -8.87 27.66
C PRO A 377 -63.14 -8.92 26.80
N HIS A 378 -63.01 -7.95 25.89
CA HIS A 378 -61.95 -7.78 24.91
C HIS A 378 -61.39 -6.35 25.00
N SER A 379 -60.16 -6.18 24.55
CA SER A 379 -59.50 -4.87 24.39
C SER A 379 -59.61 -4.33 22.97
N MET A 380 -59.29 -3.05 22.75
CA MET A 380 -59.18 -2.51 21.38
C MET A 380 -58.12 -3.25 20.57
N LEU A 381 -57.02 -3.65 21.23
CA LEU A 381 -55.97 -4.49 20.66
C LEU A 381 -56.52 -5.86 20.22
N ASP A 382 -57.32 -6.51 21.06
CA ASP A 382 -57.95 -7.79 20.74
C ASP A 382 -58.84 -7.68 19.48
N ILE A 383 -59.69 -6.65 19.39
CA ILE A 383 -60.57 -6.40 18.24
C ILE A 383 -59.74 -6.16 16.96
N ALA A 384 -58.68 -5.35 17.06
CA ALA A 384 -57.78 -5.05 15.96
C ALA A 384 -57.02 -6.30 15.47
N MET A 385 -56.51 -7.12 16.39
CA MET A 385 -55.81 -8.37 16.08
C MET A 385 -56.71 -9.41 15.42
N MET A 386 -57.95 -9.54 15.90
CA MET A 386 -58.91 -10.54 15.41
C MET A 386 -59.67 -10.10 14.15
N GLY A 387 -59.62 -8.82 13.78
CA GLY A 387 -60.36 -8.30 12.62
C GLY A 387 -61.88 -8.33 12.83
N LEU A 388 -62.33 -7.99 14.04
CA LEU A 388 -63.75 -8.01 14.44
C LEU A 388 -64.42 -6.65 14.27
N ASP A 389 -64.03 -5.90 13.24
CA ASP A 389 -64.47 -4.53 12.96
C ASP A 389 -65.93 -4.42 12.46
N ASN A 390 -66.57 -5.56 12.19
CA ASN A 390 -67.97 -5.65 11.78
C ASN A 390 -68.96 -5.84 12.93
N LEU A 391 -68.48 -6.00 14.17
CA LEU A 391 -69.30 -6.19 15.35
C LEU A 391 -69.56 -4.85 16.07
N GLN A 392 -70.70 -4.76 16.76
CA GLN A 392 -71.01 -3.64 17.65
C GLN A 392 -70.52 -3.95 19.06
N TRP A 393 -69.82 -3.01 19.67
CA TRP A 393 -69.15 -3.12 20.95
C TRP A 393 -69.72 -2.10 21.95
N LYS A 394 -69.87 -2.54 23.20
CA LYS A 394 -70.18 -1.69 24.36
C LYS A 394 -69.11 -1.86 25.43
N THR A 395 -68.96 -0.85 26.26
CA THR A 395 -68.11 -0.94 27.45
C THR A 395 -68.74 -1.86 28.51
N VAL A 396 -67.90 -2.56 29.29
CA VAL A 396 -68.29 -3.29 30.49
C VAL A 396 -68.54 -2.36 31.67
N ASP A 397 -67.96 -1.16 31.67
CA ASP A 397 -68.23 -0.07 32.63
C ASP A 397 -68.97 1.08 31.92
N PRO A 398 -70.28 1.26 32.15
CA PRO A 398 -71.09 2.33 31.56
C PRO A 398 -70.59 3.75 31.85
N ASN A 399 -69.72 3.94 32.85
CA ASN A 399 -69.16 5.24 33.22
C ASN A 399 -67.80 5.54 32.57
N ASP A 400 -67.20 4.59 31.85
CA ASP A 400 -65.93 4.79 31.16
C ASP A 400 -66.12 5.70 29.94
N LYS A 401 -65.63 6.94 30.06
CA LYS A 401 -65.64 7.95 29.00
C LYS A 401 -64.34 8.00 28.18
N GLN A 402 -63.34 7.18 28.51
CA GLN A 402 -62.03 7.19 27.86
C GLN A 402 -62.04 6.38 26.55
N LEU A 403 -62.91 5.37 26.44
CA LEU A 403 -63.01 4.53 25.25
C LEU A 403 -63.75 5.22 24.10
N PRO A 404 -63.14 5.31 22.89
CA PRO A 404 -63.77 5.94 21.72
C PRO A 404 -64.77 4.98 21.03
N LEU A 405 -65.90 4.69 21.71
CA LEU A 405 -66.89 3.70 21.26
C LEU A 405 -67.49 4.01 19.89
N THR A 406 -67.68 5.30 19.55
CA THR A 406 -68.20 5.72 18.24
C THR A 406 -67.24 5.31 17.13
N GLU A 407 -65.95 5.56 17.32
CA GLU A 407 -64.89 5.27 16.37
C GLU A 407 -64.58 3.76 16.29
N ILE A 408 -64.68 3.04 17.41
CA ILE A 408 -64.57 1.57 17.45
C ILE A 408 -65.71 0.94 16.62
N ASN A 409 -66.95 1.39 16.82
CA ASN A 409 -68.15 0.86 16.14
C ASN A 409 -68.35 1.35 14.70
N ALA A 410 -67.65 2.42 14.30
CA ALA A 410 -67.52 2.80 12.89
C ALA A 410 -66.63 1.82 12.09
N GLY A 411 -66.01 0.86 12.75
CA GLY A 411 -65.12 -0.14 12.20
C GLY A 411 -63.66 0.28 12.30
N LEU A 412 -62.86 -0.55 12.98
CA LEU A 412 -61.42 -0.31 13.12
C LEU A 412 -60.69 -0.47 11.77
N LYS A 413 -61.09 -1.42 10.91
CA LYS A 413 -60.54 -1.66 9.54
C LYS A 413 -59.02 -1.45 9.42
N LEU A 414 -58.26 -1.87 10.42
CA LEU A 414 -56.83 -1.59 10.48
C LEU A 414 -56.01 -2.49 9.54
N GLY A 415 -56.59 -3.52 8.93
CA GLY A 415 -55.88 -4.42 8.02
C GLY A 415 -54.68 -5.11 8.69
N VAL A 416 -54.80 -5.46 9.97
CA VAL A 416 -53.73 -6.10 10.76
C VAL A 416 -53.42 -7.49 10.21
N GLY A 417 -54.44 -8.29 9.92
CA GLY A 417 -54.27 -9.65 9.40
C GLY A 417 -53.53 -9.70 8.05
N THR A 418 -53.91 -8.83 7.11
CA THR A 418 -53.24 -8.72 5.80
C THR A 418 -51.79 -8.28 5.95
N ALA A 419 -51.54 -7.22 6.73
CA ALA A 419 -50.18 -6.72 6.96
C ALA A 419 -49.29 -7.77 7.67
N PHE A 420 -49.83 -8.50 8.65
CA PHE A 420 -49.13 -9.60 9.29
C PHE A 420 -48.79 -10.72 8.28
N ASP A 421 -49.76 -11.15 7.48
CA ASP A 421 -49.56 -12.24 6.52
C ASP A 421 -48.50 -11.89 5.46
N GLU A 422 -48.48 -10.64 4.97
CA GLU A 422 -47.48 -10.12 4.04
C GLU A 422 -46.09 -10.06 4.68
N GLN A 423 -45.97 -9.41 5.84
CA GLN A 423 -44.69 -9.29 6.56
C GLN A 423 -44.15 -10.66 6.97
N PHE A 424 -45.02 -11.59 7.39
CA PHE A 424 -44.63 -12.93 7.82
C PHE A 424 -44.07 -13.72 6.63
N THR A 425 -44.76 -13.67 5.49
CA THR A 425 -44.29 -14.33 4.25
C THR A 425 -42.92 -13.79 3.83
N GLN A 426 -42.73 -12.47 3.89
CA GLN A 426 -41.45 -11.83 3.57
C GLN A 426 -40.35 -12.21 4.58
N ALA A 427 -40.66 -12.28 5.87
CA ALA A 427 -39.72 -12.68 6.90
C ALA A 427 -39.26 -14.13 6.73
N ILE A 428 -40.20 -15.06 6.49
CA ILE A 428 -39.88 -16.47 6.20
C ILE A 428 -39.03 -16.61 4.94
N GLN A 429 -39.35 -15.87 3.88
CA GLN A 429 -38.54 -15.88 2.66
C GLN A 429 -37.12 -15.36 2.92
N SER A 430 -36.99 -14.28 3.70
CA SER A 430 -35.69 -13.72 4.09
C SER A 430 -34.86 -14.74 4.86
N LEU A 431 -35.45 -15.44 5.82
CA LEU A 431 -34.77 -16.51 6.57
C LEU A 431 -34.29 -17.64 5.65
N LYS A 432 -35.13 -18.13 4.73
CA LYS A 432 -34.73 -19.15 3.74
C LYS A 432 -33.55 -18.70 2.89
N ASP A 433 -33.60 -17.46 2.38
CA ASP A 433 -32.55 -16.88 1.55
C ASP A 433 -31.22 -16.72 2.34
N GLY A 434 -31.30 -16.55 3.66
CA GLY A 434 -30.16 -16.46 4.57
C GLY A 434 -29.54 -17.81 4.94
N ILE A 435 -30.32 -18.88 5.04
CA ILE A 435 -29.84 -20.20 5.50
C ILE A 435 -28.89 -20.85 4.48
N ALA A 436 -29.25 -20.88 3.19
CA ALA A 436 -28.47 -21.61 2.18
C ALA A 436 -27.00 -21.14 2.03
N PRO A 437 -26.68 -19.83 2.02
CA PRO A 437 -25.30 -19.37 2.02
C PRO A 437 -24.51 -19.77 3.27
N ILE A 438 -25.13 -19.81 4.46
CA ILE A 438 -24.48 -20.26 5.69
C ILE A 438 -24.12 -21.75 5.61
N LEU A 439 -25.07 -22.58 5.18
CA LEU A 439 -24.83 -24.02 4.99
C LEU A 439 -23.76 -24.28 3.93
N SER A 440 -23.79 -23.53 2.83
CA SER A 440 -22.74 -23.61 1.80
C SER A 440 -21.37 -23.27 2.37
N HIS A 441 -21.29 -22.27 3.26
CA HIS A 441 -20.05 -21.95 3.96
C HIS A 441 -19.60 -23.12 4.86
N GLN A 442 -20.48 -23.65 5.71
CA GLN A 442 -20.16 -24.74 6.63
C GLN A 442 -19.69 -26.01 5.90
N LEU A 443 -20.29 -26.34 4.76
CA LEU A 443 -19.84 -27.44 3.89
C LEU A 443 -18.41 -27.22 3.39
N THR A 444 -18.05 -25.99 3.00
CA THR A 444 -16.68 -25.68 2.56
C THR A 444 -15.62 -25.65 3.66
N GLN A 445 -16.05 -25.53 4.94
CA GLN A 445 -15.15 -25.59 6.09
C GLN A 445 -14.86 -27.03 6.56
N GLN A 446 -15.51 -28.04 5.98
CA GLN A 446 -15.23 -29.44 6.30
C GLN A 446 -13.83 -29.86 5.84
N THR A 447 -13.34 -30.97 6.38
CA THR A 447 -12.05 -31.54 5.96
C THR A 447 -12.06 -31.82 4.45
N LEU A 448 -10.89 -31.80 3.80
CA LEU A 448 -10.81 -32.12 2.37
C LEU A 448 -11.41 -33.49 2.02
N ASP A 449 -11.27 -34.47 2.90
CA ASP A 449 -11.82 -35.81 2.69
C ASP A 449 -13.34 -35.79 2.76
N ASP A 450 -13.93 -35.12 3.77
CA ASP A 450 -15.38 -35.02 3.92
C ASP A 450 -15.99 -34.18 2.78
N ARG A 451 -15.33 -33.09 2.37
CA ARG A 451 -15.72 -32.29 1.20
C ARG A 451 -15.73 -33.13 -0.07
N ALA A 452 -14.72 -33.99 -0.26
CA ALA A 452 -14.68 -34.92 -1.39
C ALA A 452 -15.82 -35.94 -1.31
N ILE A 453 -16.08 -36.50 -0.13
CA ILE A 453 -17.17 -37.48 0.06
C ILE A 453 -18.55 -36.86 -0.24
N LEU A 454 -18.83 -35.68 0.29
CA LEU A 454 -20.10 -34.97 0.08
C LEU A 454 -20.24 -34.44 -1.35
N GLY A 455 -19.12 -34.01 -1.95
CA GLY A 455 -19.01 -33.56 -3.31
C GLY A 455 -19.21 -34.67 -4.34
N ASP A 456 -18.59 -35.83 -4.12
CA ASP A 456 -18.40 -36.85 -5.15
C ASP A 456 -19.31 -38.08 -4.95
N GLY A 457 -19.75 -38.34 -3.73
CA GLY A 457 -20.57 -39.50 -3.40
C GLY A 457 -21.95 -39.49 -4.04
N LYS A 458 -22.66 -40.62 -4.02
CA LYS A 458 -24.13 -40.62 -4.18
C LYS A 458 -24.76 -40.25 -2.85
N ILE A 459 -25.59 -39.21 -2.82
CA ILE A 459 -26.20 -38.69 -1.60
C ILE A 459 -27.65 -39.14 -1.49
N GLU A 460 -27.98 -39.72 -0.34
CA GLU A 460 -29.33 -40.04 0.10
C GLU A 460 -29.61 -39.25 1.38
N LEU A 461 -30.77 -38.59 1.45
CA LEU A 461 -31.13 -37.73 2.57
C LEU A 461 -32.19 -38.40 3.44
N PHE A 462 -32.12 -38.14 4.74
CA PHE A 462 -33.05 -38.64 5.75
C PHE A 462 -33.41 -37.52 6.71
N GLN A 463 -34.60 -37.59 7.30
CA GLN A 463 -35.07 -36.65 8.31
C GLN A 463 -35.69 -37.40 9.48
N THR A 464 -35.52 -36.86 10.68
CA THR A 464 -36.23 -37.31 11.87
C THR A 464 -37.53 -36.52 11.99
N LEU A 465 -38.66 -37.20 12.12
CA LEU A 465 -39.98 -36.61 12.33
C LEU A 465 -40.47 -36.95 13.74
N THR A 466 -40.97 -35.96 14.47
CA THR A 466 -41.52 -36.12 15.82
C THR A 466 -43.02 -35.82 15.81
N SER A 467 -43.83 -36.71 16.37
CA SER A 467 -45.27 -36.53 16.58
C SER A 467 -45.63 -36.75 18.05
N THR A 468 -46.46 -35.90 18.62
CA THR A 468 -46.95 -36.12 19.99
C THR A 468 -48.28 -36.88 19.93
N LEU A 469 -48.36 -37.92 20.75
CA LEU A 469 -49.54 -38.73 20.97
C LEU A 469 -50.48 -38.02 21.93
N GLY A 470 -51.76 -37.92 21.55
CA GLY A 470 -52.81 -37.48 22.45
C GLY A 470 -53.04 -38.48 23.58
N THR A 471 -53.78 -38.03 24.60
CA THR A 471 -54.11 -38.83 25.78
C THR A 471 -54.97 -40.06 25.48
N ASP A 472 -55.55 -40.14 24.28
CA ASP A 472 -56.29 -41.29 23.75
C ASP A 472 -55.38 -42.35 23.10
N PHE A 473 -54.06 -42.11 23.04
CA PHE A 473 -53.03 -42.94 22.42
C PHE A 473 -53.25 -43.29 20.94
N LYS A 474 -54.27 -42.70 20.29
CA LYS A 474 -54.62 -42.91 18.88
C LYS A 474 -54.44 -41.63 18.07
N SER A 475 -54.80 -40.48 18.64
CA SER A 475 -54.56 -39.20 18.00
C SER A 475 -53.07 -38.85 18.02
N LYS A 476 -52.58 -38.32 16.90
CA LYS A 476 -51.21 -37.81 16.75
C LYS A 476 -51.28 -36.42 16.17
N THR A 477 -50.38 -35.55 16.61
CA THR A 477 -50.15 -34.29 15.91
C THR A 477 -49.47 -34.54 14.57
N SER A 478 -49.54 -33.55 13.69
CA SER A 478 -48.75 -33.55 12.46
C SER A 478 -47.26 -33.78 12.81
N PRO A 479 -46.56 -34.67 12.11
CA PRO A 479 -45.14 -34.88 12.33
C PRO A 479 -44.34 -33.62 12.01
N VAL A 480 -43.49 -33.19 12.94
CA VAL A 480 -42.60 -32.03 12.80
C VAL A 480 -41.18 -32.52 12.53
N PRO A 481 -40.50 -32.04 11.48
CA PRO A 481 -39.10 -32.37 11.25
C PRO A 481 -38.19 -31.80 12.34
N ASP A 482 -37.18 -32.58 12.69
CA ASP A 482 -36.03 -32.16 13.49
C ASP A 482 -35.22 -31.08 12.73
N ASP A 483 -34.39 -30.29 13.42
CA ASP A 483 -33.51 -29.29 12.79
C ASP A 483 -32.30 -29.91 12.07
N LYS A 484 -32.11 -31.23 12.23
CA LYS A 484 -31.01 -31.99 11.69
C LYS A 484 -31.39 -32.76 10.44
N LEU A 485 -30.71 -32.43 9.34
CA LEU A 485 -30.71 -33.23 8.12
C LEU A 485 -29.67 -34.33 8.23
N LEU A 486 -30.10 -35.56 8.01
CA LEU A 486 -29.23 -36.74 8.01
C LEU A 486 -28.83 -37.07 6.57
N VAL A 487 -27.54 -37.26 6.34
CA VAL A 487 -26.98 -37.45 5.00
C VAL A 487 -26.21 -38.76 4.94
N LYS A 488 -26.54 -39.59 3.96
CA LYS A 488 -25.82 -40.82 3.66
C LYS A 488 -25.09 -40.65 2.33
N ALA A 489 -23.77 -40.72 2.35
CA ALA A 489 -22.90 -40.59 1.19
C ALA A 489 -22.27 -41.94 0.83
N THR A 490 -22.59 -42.46 -0.34
CA THR A 490 -21.94 -43.67 -0.90
C THR A 490 -20.84 -43.24 -1.87
N HIS A 491 -19.59 -43.52 -1.55
CA HIS A 491 -18.43 -43.08 -2.31
C HIS A 491 -17.42 -44.22 -2.48
N ARG A 492 -16.50 -44.10 -3.44
CA ARG A 492 -15.41 -45.07 -3.60
C ARG A 492 -14.33 -44.83 -2.56
N ASP A 493 -13.89 -45.87 -1.87
CA ASP A 493 -12.73 -45.80 -0.99
C ASP A 493 -11.45 -45.71 -1.85
N LYS A 494 -10.65 -44.66 -1.63
CA LYS A 494 -9.43 -44.42 -2.42
C LYS A 494 -8.32 -45.45 -2.19
N LYS A 495 -8.36 -46.20 -1.08
CA LYS A 495 -7.37 -47.22 -0.73
C LYS A 495 -7.76 -48.60 -1.24
N THR A 496 -9.03 -48.98 -1.09
CA THR A 496 -9.50 -50.33 -1.44
C THR A 496 -10.20 -50.41 -2.80
N GLY A 497 -10.69 -49.29 -3.33
CA GLY A 497 -11.45 -49.24 -4.58
C GLY A 497 -12.91 -49.71 -4.45
N GLU A 498 -13.33 -50.15 -3.26
CA GLU A 498 -14.69 -50.61 -2.98
C GLU A 498 -15.64 -49.45 -2.63
N ASP A 499 -16.94 -49.69 -2.71
CA ASP A 499 -17.94 -48.72 -2.29
C ASP A 499 -18.03 -48.67 -0.76
N LYS A 500 -17.94 -47.46 -0.21
CA LYS A 500 -17.99 -47.17 1.22
C LYS A 500 -19.11 -46.18 1.51
N VAL A 501 -19.78 -46.38 2.64
CA VAL A 501 -20.81 -45.47 3.14
C VAL A 501 -20.25 -44.66 4.29
N THR A 502 -20.37 -43.35 4.17
CA THR A 502 -20.10 -42.39 5.24
C THR A 502 -21.37 -41.59 5.50
N ALA A 503 -21.69 -41.33 6.76
CA ALA A 503 -22.91 -40.62 7.13
C ALA A 503 -22.58 -39.31 7.85
N TYR A 504 -23.46 -38.33 7.72
CA TYR A 504 -23.33 -37.01 8.33
C TYR A 504 -24.65 -36.55 8.94
N GLU A 505 -24.55 -35.75 10.00
CA GLU A 505 -25.61 -34.88 10.50
C GLU A 505 -25.28 -33.45 10.07
N ILE A 506 -26.26 -32.73 9.53
CA ILE A 506 -26.16 -31.32 9.16
C ILE A 506 -27.19 -30.54 9.96
N SER A 507 -26.77 -29.46 10.63
CA SER A 507 -27.64 -28.52 11.34
C SER A 507 -27.05 -27.11 11.31
N LEU A 508 -27.87 -26.08 11.53
CA LEU A 508 -27.41 -24.69 11.56
C LEU A 508 -26.45 -24.43 12.73
N SER A 509 -26.79 -24.94 13.92
CA SER A 509 -26.03 -24.75 15.16
C SER A 509 -24.84 -25.70 15.28
N GLY A 510 -24.98 -26.95 14.80
CA GLY A 510 -23.96 -27.98 14.86
C GLY A 510 -23.02 -28.05 13.65
N GLY A 511 -23.36 -27.39 12.55
CA GLY A 511 -22.64 -27.53 11.28
C GLY A 511 -22.80 -28.93 10.68
N VAL A 512 -21.79 -29.37 9.94
CA VAL A 512 -21.74 -30.71 9.31
C VAL A 512 -20.84 -31.60 10.16
N LYS A 513 -21.34 -32.76 10.61
CA LYS A 513 -20.58 -33.70 11.46
C LYS A 513 -20.69 -35.12 10.95
N PRO A 514 -19.59 -35.87 10.85
CA PRO A 514 -19.65 -37.29 10.55
C PRO A 514 -20.33 -38.05 11.70
N ILE A 515 -21.21 -39.00 11.35
CA ILE A 515 -21.92 -39.87 12.29
C ILE A 515 -21.80 -41.33 11.84
N LEU A 516 -22.15 -42.27 12.73
CA LEU A 516 -22.16 -43.68 12.37
C LEU A 516 -23.28 -43.98 11.34
N PRO A 517 -23.02 -44.76 10.27
CA PRO A 517 -24.02 -45.08 9.25
C PRO A 517 -25.32 -45.74 9.76
N ILE A 518 -25.29 -46.36 10.93
CA ILE A 518 -26.49 -46.94 11.57
C ILE A 518 -27.55 -45.88 11.95
N PHE A 519 -27.17 -44.60 12.02
CA PHE A 519 -28.09 -43.50 12.32
C PHE A 519 -28.80 -42.94 11.08
N VAL A 520 -28.47 -43.41 9.86
CA VAL A 520 -29.08 -42.95 8.59
C VAL A 520 -29.86 -44.07 7.91
N GLN A 521 -30.77 -44.67 8.66
CA GLN A 521 -31.66 -45.74 8.20
C GLN A 521 -33.05 -45.56 8.78
N GLU A 522 -34.06 -46.09 8.09
CA GLU A 522 -35.44 -46.04 8.55
C GLU A 522 -35.59 -46.70 9.92
N ARG A 523 -36.12 -45.94 10.88
CA ARG A 523 -36.30 -46.39 12.26
C ARG A 523 -37.40 -45.59 12.93
N SER A 524 -38.21 -46.22 13.76
CA SER A 524 -39.12 -45.53 14.68
C SER A 524 -38.81 -45.90 16.14
N TRP A 525 -39.01 -44.94 17.04
CA TRP A 525 -38.95 -45.15 18.48
C TRP A 525 -39.89 -44.20 19.20
N ARG A 526 -40.03 -44.38 20.52
CA ARG A 526 -40.94 -43.58 21.34
C ARG A 526 -40.24 -43.11 22.60
N THR A 527 -40.44 -41.84 22.95
CA THR A 527 -39.97 -41.22 24.19
C THR A 527 -41.18 -40.57 24.87
N SER A 528 -41.66 -41.13 25.97
CA SER A 528 -42.89 -40.66 26.64
C SER A 528 -44.12 -40.63 25.69
N ASN A 529 -44.76 -39.48 25.51
CA ASN A 529 -45.85 -39.25 24.56
C ASN A 529 -45.35 -38.83 23.16
N GLN A 530 -44.05 -38.78 22.90
CA GLN A 530 -43.49 -38.45 21.59
C GLN A 530 -43.11 -39.71 20.83
N GLN A 531 -43.57 -39.82 19.59
CA GLN A 531 -43.12 -40.81 18.62
C GLN A 531 -42.14 -40.14 17.65
N HIS A 532 -40.97 -40.72 17.50
CA HIS A 532 -39.94 -40.27 16.57
C HIS A 532 -39.77 -41.29 15.43
N GLU A 533 -39.52 -40.81 14.23
CA GLU A 533 -39.37 -41.64 13.04
C GLU A 533 -38.34 -41.04 12.07
N ILE A 534 -37.29 -41.79 11.73
CA ILE A 534 -36.36 -41.44 10.67
C ILE A 534 -36.91 -41.99 9.35
N LYS A 535 -37.06 -41.12 8.35
CA LYS A 535 -37.55 -41.45 7.00
C LYS A 535 -36.67 -40.84 5.91
N PRO A 536 -36.62 -41.44 4.70
CA PRO A 536 -35.99 -40.80 3.55
C PRO A 536 -36.64 -39.43 3.28
N PHE A 537 -35.80 -38.44 3.00
CA PHE A 537 -36.21 -37.11 2.58
C PHE A 537 -35.85 -36.93 1.11
N THR A 538 -36.80 -36.49 0.29
CA THR A 538 -36.54 -36.21 -1.13
C THR A 538 -36.93 -34.77 -1.41
N PRO A 539 -35.97 -33.92 -1.82
CA PRO A 539 -36.26 -32.55 -2.26
C PRO A 539 -37.26 -32.54 -3.41
N THR A 540 -38.17 -31.56 -3.42
CA THR A 540 -39.22 -31.37 -4.42
C THR A 540 -38.66 -30.89 -5.77
N ASN A 541 -37.52 -30.21 -5.76
CA ASN A 541 -36.87 -29.73 -6.98
C ASN A 541 -36.05 -30.85 -7.65
N ASP A 542 -36.45 -31.25 -8.86
CA ASP A 542 -35.78 -32.30 -9.64
C ASP A 542 -34.29 -32.00 -9.92
N SER A 543 -33.91 -30.73 -10.08
CA SER A 543 -32.50 -30.34 -10.27
C SER A 543 -31.66 -30.68 -9.04
N ILE A 544 -32.17 -30.36 -7.84
CA ILE A 544 -31.51 -30.70 -6.56
C ILE A 544 -31.39 -32.22 -6.43
N LYS A 545 -32.50 -32.93 -6.63
CA LYS A 545 -32.55 -34.39 -6.54
C LYS A 545 -31.55 -35.06 -7.48
N ASN A 546 -31.53 -34.65 -8.75
CA ASN A 546 -30.63 -35.20 -9.76
C ASN A 546 -29.17 -34.90 -9.43
N ASN A 547 -28.89 -33.69 -8.97
CA ASN A 547 -27.53 -33.30 -8.59
C ASN A 547 -27.00 -34.16 -7.44
N LEU A 548 -27.81 -34.46 -6.42
CA LEU A 548 -27.42 -35.26 -5.24
C LEU A 548 -27.36 -36.78 -5.48
N SER A 549 -28.27 -37.30 -6.31
CA SER A 549 -28.45 -38.76 -6.51
C SER A 549 -27.39 -39.41 -7.39
N GLN A 550 -26.57 -38.60 -8.08
CA GLN A 550 -25.48 -39.07 -8.94
C GLN A 550 -24.15 -39.08 -8.20
N ARG A 551 -23.41 -40.20 -8.34
CA ARG A 551 -22.00 -40.30 -7.93
C ARG A 551 -21.11 -39.70 -9.03
N ARG A 552 -20.09 -38.94 -8.64
CA ARG A 552 -19.16 -38.24 -9.55
C ARG A 552 -17.76 -38.83 -9.42
N ASP A 553 -17.52 -39.94 -10.12
CA ASP A 553 -16.27 -40.72 -9.99
C ASP A 553 -15.02 -39.99 -10.52
N ASN A 554 -15.18 -38.93 -11.32
CA ASN A 554 -14.08 -38.14 -11.92
C ASN A 554 -14.11 -36.65 -11.49
N ALA A 555 -14.55 -36.36 -10.27
CA ALA A 555 -14.64 -34.98 -9.79
C ALA A 555 -13.24 -34.30 -9.68
N PRO A 556 -13.17 -32.97 -9.86
CA PRO A 556 -11.92 -32.23 -9.74
C PRO A 556 -11.33 -32.30 -8.33
N SER A 557 -9.99 -32.26 -8.23
CA SER A 557 -9.25 -32.12 -6.96
C SER A 557 -8.49 -30.79 -6.97
N PRO A 558 -8.70 -29.89 -5.99
CA PRO A 558 -9.50 -30.06 -4.77
C PRO A 558 -11.03 -30.10 -4.99
N PRO A 559 -11.78 -30.62 -3.99
CA PRO A 559 -13.24 -30.66 -4.03
C PRO A 559 -13.85 -29.27 -4.26
N GLU A 560 -14.95 -29.23 -4.99
CA GLU A 560 -15.62 -28.00 -5.42
C GLU A 560 -15.99 -27.07 -4.24
N GLY A 561 -16.00 -25.76 -4.52
CA GLY A 561 -16.14 -24.71 -3.51
C GLY A 561 -17.58 -24.26 -3.21
N PHE A 562 -17.68 -23.07 -2.62
CA PHE A 562 -18.94 -22.47 -2.11
C PHE A 562 -20.05 -22.34 -3.16
N PHE A 563 -19.69 -21.95 -4.38
CA PHE A 563 -20.64 -21.75 -5.48
C PHE A 563 -20.85 -22.98 -6.36
N SER A 564 -20.38 -24.16 -5.94
CA SER A 564 -20.59 -25.37 -6.72
C SER A 564 -22.07 -25.75 -6.73
N ALA A 565 -22.54 -26.29 -7.85
CA ALA A 565 -23.92 -26.78 -7.96
C ALA A 565 -24.23 -27.83 -6.87
N ARG A 566 -23.23 -28.62 -6.48
CA ARG A 566 -23.37 -29.67 -5.46
C ARG A 566 -23.51 -29.12 -4.05
N THR A 567 -22.67 -28.15 -3.69
CA THR A 567 -22.75 -27.45 -2.40
C THR A 567 -24.10 -26.74 -2.28
N GLN A 568 -24.54 -26.06 -3.34
CA GLN A 568 -25.82 -25.37 -3.38
C GLN A 568 -27.01 -26.32 -3.28
N ALA A 569 -26.96 -27.47 -3.98
CA ALA A 569 -28.02 -28.47 -3.92
C ALA A 569 -28.19 -29.05 -2.50
N LEU A 570 -27.09 -29.37 -1.81
CA LEU A 570 -27.13 -29.81 -0.40
C LEU A 570 -27.71 -28.73 0.52
N ALA A 571 -27.28 -27.48 0.36
CA ALA A 571 -27.76 -26.37 1.18
C ALA A 571 -29.25 -26.07 0.95
N GLN A 572 -29.72 -26.13 -0.30
CA GLN A 572 -31.14 -25.95 -0.63
C GLN A 572 -32.00 -27.11 -0.14
N ALA A 573 -31.51 -28.35 -0.22
CA ALA A 573 -32.19 -29.50 0.36
C ALA A 573 -32.34 -29.36 1.88
N PHE A 574 -31.35 -28.78 2.58
CA PHE A 574 -31.44 -28.45 3.99
C PHE A 574 -32.52 -27.39 4.26
N VAL A 575 -32.59 -26.30 3.49
CA VAL A 575 -33.64 -25.28 3.61
C VAL A 575 -35.03 -25.89 3.44
N GLU A 576 -35.20 -26.77 2.46
CA GLU A 576 -36.46 -27.44 2.20
C GLU A 576 -36.85 -28.40 3.34
N HIS A 577 -35.88 -29.12 3.91
CA HIS A 577 -36.09 -30.02 5.05
C HIS A 577 -36.62 -29.30 6.29
N LEU A 578 -36.19 -28.05 6.55
CA LEU A 578 -36.69 -27.26 7.67
C LEU A 578 -38.19 -26.92 7.56
N ASN A 579 -38.78 -27.04 6.36
CA ASN A 579 -40.20 -26.84 6.10
C ASN A 579 -40.75 -25.52 6.70
N LEU A 580 -40.03 -24.41 6.50
CA LEU A 580 -40.37 -23.10 7.10
C LEU A 580 -41.73 -22.52 6.63
N ASP A 581 -42.35 -23.12 5.60
CA ASP A 581 -43.70 -22.77 5.12
C ASP A 581 -44.83 -23.47 5.89
N ASP A 582 -44.51 -24.31 6.88
CA ASP A 582 -45.52 -25.04 7.63
C ASP A 582 -46.55 -24.06 8.25
N LYS A 583 -47.83 -24.33 8.01
CA LYS A 583 -48.94 -23.50 8.48
C LYS A 583 -48.94 -23.33 10.00
N THR A 584 -48.43 -24.32 10.74
CA THR A 584 -48.32 -24.27 12.20
C THR A 584 -47.37 -23.16 12.69
N ILE A 585 -46.32 -22.85 11.93
CA ILE A 585 -45.36 -21.77 12.23
C ILE A 585 -46.07 -20.41 12.11
N LYS A 586 -46.83 -20.22 11.03
CA LYS A 586 -47.63 -19.01 10.80
C LYS A 586 -48.71 -18.83 11.89
N GLU A 587 -49.39 -19.91 12.25
CA GLU A 587 -50.42 -19.90 13.31
C GLU A 587 -49.84 -19.50 14.67
N GLN A 588 -48.58 -19.86 14.95
CA GLN A 588 -47.93 -19.46 16.18
C GLN A 588 -47.48 -17.99 16.17
N ALA A 589 -46.86 -17.53 15.08
CA ALA A 589 -46.42 -16.15 14.95
C ALA A 589 -47.59 -15.14 15.00
N ARG A 590 -48.82 -15.59 14.70
CA ARG A 590 -50.05 -14.80 14.90
C ARG A 590 -50.29 -14.42 16.37
N GLY A 591 -49.70 -15.14 17.33
CA GLY A 591 -49.95 -14.99 18.76
C GLY A 591 -51.31 -15.55 19.18
N THR A 592 -51.52 -15.74 20.49
CA THR A 592 -52.81 -16.22 21.02
C THR A 592 -53.72 -15.06 21.38
N THR A 593 -54.88 -14.92 20.72
CA THR A 593 -55.99 -14.07 21.20
C THR A 593 -56.95 -14.82 22.12
N PRO A 594 -57.84 -14.13 22.84
CA PRO A 594 -58.90 -14.79 23.61
C PRO A 594 -59.76 -15.76 22.79
N LEU A 595 -60.00 -15.47 21.50
CA LEU A 595 -60.71 -16.38 20.60
C LEU A 595 -59.83 -17.59 20.20
N ASP A 596 -58.53 -17.39 19.96
CA ASP A 596 -57.58 -18.48 19.67
C ASP A 596 -57.39 -19.42 20.88
N GLN A 597 -57.38 -18.88 22.11
CA GLN A 597 -57.33 -19.65 23.37
C GLN A 597 -58.60 -20.48 23.59
N GLN A 598 -59.75 -20.02 23.10
CA GLN A 598 -60.98 -20.82 23.09
C GLN A 598 -60.95 -21.94 22.04
N MET A 599 -60.02 -21.90 21.07
CA MET A 599 -59.98 -22.78 19.90
C MET A 599 -58.81 -23.80 19.85
N LYS A 600 -57.77 -23.74 20.71
CA LYS A 600 -56.62 -24.66 20.59
C LYS A 600 -55.92 -25.08 21.90
N LYS A 601 -55.38 -26.31 21.89
CA LYS A 601 -54.52 -26.98 22.90
C LYS A 601 -53.03 -26.67 22.67
N ASP A 602 -52.32 -26.44 23.77
CA ASP A 602 -50.89 -26.13 24.02
C ASP A 602 -49.82 -26.64 23.05
N TRP A 603 -49.03 -25.77 22.38
CA TRP A 603 -47.74 -26.12 21.75
C TRP A 603 -46.70 -24.96 21.76
N GLU A 604 -45.47 -25.26 22.22
CA GLU A 604 -44.29 -24.37 22.32
C GLU A 604 -43.32 -24.56 21.13
N ILE A 605 -43.60 -23.96 19.97
CA ILE A 605 -42.71 -23.96 18.78
C ILE A 605 -41.82 -22.68 18.67
N THR A 606 -42.07 -21.59 19.42
CA THR A 606 -41.43 -20.27 19.17
C THR A 606 -39.93 -20.29 19.50
N ASN A 607 -39.53 -21.09 20.49
CA ASN A 607 -38.12 -21.23 20.88
C ASN A 607 -37.30 -22.00 19.84
N PHE A 608 -37.93 -22.87 19.04
CA PHE A 608 -37.24 -23.65 18.02
C PHE A 608 -36.58 -22.74 16.97
N PHE A 609 -37.30 -21.79 16.36
CA PHE A 609 -36.71 -20.94 15.30
C PHE A 609 -35.77 -19.86 15.82
N LEU A 610 -35.98 -19.39 17.06
CA LEU A 610 -35.16 -18.36 17.68
C LEU A 610 -33.80 -18.89 18.17
N ASP A 611 -33.65 -20.19 18.42
CA ASP A 611 -32.38 -20.80 18.85
C ASP A 611 -31.55 -21.37 17.68
N LEU A 612 -32.12 -21.42 16.46
CA LEU A 612 -31.48 -22.01 15.28
C LEU A 612 -30.59 -21.06 14.48
N ILE A 613 -30.57 -19.76 14.81
CA ILE A 613 -29.91 -18.73 14.00
C ILE A 613 -28.54 -18.36 14.59
N PRO A 614 -27.43 -18.70 13.92
CA PRO A 614 -26.10 -18.21 14.29
C PRO A 614 -26.06 -16.67 14.31
N LEU A 615 -25.40 -16.05 15.30
CA LEU A 615 -25.27 -14.60 15.60
C LEU A 615 -26.43 -13.97 16.37
N ARG A 616 -27.56 -14.67 16.56
CA ARG A 616 -28.73 -14.06 17.23
C ARG A 616 -28.45 -13.73 18.70
N SER A 617 -27.79 -14.61 19.44
CA SER A 617 -27.39 -14.35 20.84
C SER A 617 -26.54 -13.09 20.94
N ALA A 618 -25.55 -12.92 20.06
CA ALA A 618 -24.72 -11.72 19.99
C ALA A 618 -25.54 -10.45 19.73
N ILE A 619 -26.44 -10.48 18.74
CA ILE A 619 -27.30 -9.35 18.37
C ILE A 619 -28.28 -9.00 19.51
N VAL A 620 -28.92 -10.00 20.11
CA VAL A 620 -29.84 -9.83 21.24
C VAL A 620 -29.10 -9.26 22.44
N ASN A 621 -27.91 -9.76 22.76
CA ASN A 621 -27.07 -9.21 23.83
C ASN A 621 -26.65 -7.76 23.53
N PHE A 622 -26.32 -7.41 22.28
CA PHE A 622 -26.03 -6.02 21.92
C PHE A 622 -27.25 -5.10 22.01
N GLN A 623 -28.43 -5.56 21.57
CA GLN A 623 -29.69 -4.82 21.67
C GLN A 623 -30.11 -4.62 23.13
N GLN A 624 -29.85 -5.60 24.00
CA GLN A 624 -30.15 -5.54 25.44
C GLN A 624 -29.09 -4.79 26.26
N GLY A 625 -28.02 -4.28 25.62
CA GLY A 625 -26.94 -3.55 26.30
C GLY A 625 -25.89 -4.43 27.00
N ASN A 626 -25.94 -5.75 26.84
CA ASN A 626 -24.97 -6.72 27.34
C ASN A 626 -23.76 -6.82 26.39
N TYR A 627 -22.99 -5.74 26.26
CA TYR A 627 -21.93 -5.64 25.24
C TYR A 627 -20.76 -6.62 25.41
N ALA A 628 -20.47 -7.07 26.64
CA ALA A 628 -19.40 -8.04 26.90
C ALA A 628 -19.78 -9.45 26.44
N ASP A 629 -21.00 -9.88 26.77
CA ASP A 629 -21.56 -11.16 26.35
C ASP A 629 -21.84 -11.14 24.83
N GLY A 630 -22.36 -10.02 24.31
CA GLY A 630 -22.54 -9.83 22.87
C GLY A 630 -21.22 -9.87 22.08
N ALA A 631 -20.12 -9.35 22.63
CA ALA A 631 -18.80 -9.41 21.99
C ALA A 631 -18.13 -10.80 22.11
N ALA A 632 -18.37 -11.53 23.22
CA ALA A 632 -17.90 -12.89 23.39
C ALA A 632 -18.64 -13.87 22.48
N ASP A 633 -19.97 -13.73 22.39
CA ASP A 633 -20.81 -14.46 21.44
C ASP A 633 -20.36 -14.11 20.02
N LEU A 634 -20.31 -12.83 19.64
CA LEU A 634 -19.83 -12.39 18.32
C LEU A 634 -18.43 -12.92 17.98
N ALA A 635 -17.51 -13.05 18.95
CA ALA A 635 -16.18 -13.59 18.70
C ALA A 635 -16.19 -15.12 18.47
N MET A 636 -16.99 -15.88 19.21
CA MET A 636 -17.18 -17.32 18.96
C MET A 636 -17.86 -17.57 17.61
N ASP A 637 -18.76 -16.65 17.28
CA ASP A 637 -19.71 -16.71 16.18
C ASP A 637 -19.09 -16.23 14.84
N ALA A 638 -18.53 -15.01 14.83
CA ALA A 638 -17.95 -14.37 13.65
C ALA A 638 -16.56 -14.94 13.29
N VAL A 639 -15.84 -15.54 14.24
CA VAL A 639 -14.56 -16.21 13.99
C VAL A 639 -14.75 -17.71 13.69
N GLY A 640 -15.91 -18.31 13.99
CA GLY A 640 -16.00 -19.76 13.92
C GLY A 640 -17.36 -20.41 14.09
N PHE A 641 -18.38 -20.12 13.26
CA PHE A 641 -19.61 -20.93 13.26
C PHE A 641 -19.63 -22.19 12.38
N LEU A 642 -19.34 -23.41 12.81
CA LEU A 642 -18.68 -24.01 13.99
C LEU A 642 -18.29 -25.43 13.50
N THR A 643 -17.00 -25.74 13.35
CA THR A 643 -16.51 -27.11 13.12
C THR A 643 -16.35 -27.82 14.47
N ALA A 644 -17.42 -28.46 14.95
CA ALA A 644 -17.35 -29.18 16.22
C ALA A 644 -16.62 -30.53 16.06
N GLY A 645 -15.46 -30.65 16.72
CA GLY A 645 -14.78 -31.92 17.00
C GLY A 645 -14.22 -31.93 18.43
N ILE A 646 -15.07 -32.26 19.41
CA ILE A 646 -14.78 -32.80 20.76
C ILE A 646 -13.57 -32.20 21.53
N GLY A 647 -13.87 -31.41 22.58
CA GLY A 647 -13.14 -31.48 23.86
C GLY A 647 -12.29 -30.28 24.31
N ALA A 648 -12.89 -29.12 24.65
CA ALA A 648 -12.21 -28.10 25.48
C ALA A 648 -13.16 -27.10 26.18
N ALA A 649 -14.34 -27.51 26.65
CA ALA A 649 -15.15 -26.64 27.50
C ALA A 649 -14.59 -26.67 28.94
N GLY A 650 -13.66 -25.76 29.29
CA GLY A 650 -13.21 -25.67 30.68
C GLY A 650 -12.09 -24.70 31.09
N LYS A 651 -11.49 -23.87 30.22
CA LYS A 651 -10.32 -23.05 30.63
C LYS A 651 -10.29 -21.60 30.13
N VAL A 652 -11.36 -20.83 30.28
CA VAL A 652 -11.32 -19.36 30.00
C VAL A 652 -11.56 -18.47 31.24
N ALA A 653 -11.65 -19.04 32.45
CA ALA A 653 -11.92 -18.25 33.66
C ALA A 653 -10.69 -17.83 34.50
N LYS A 654 -9.45 -17.90 33.98
CA LYS A 654 -8.24 -17.60 34.79
C LYS A 654 -7.18 -16.73 34.08
N VAL A 655 -7.56 -15.54 33.63
CA VAL A 655 -6.61 -14.43 33.49
C VAL A 655 -7.13 -13.24 34.30
N GLY A 656 -6.67 -13.16 35.55
CA GLY A 656 -7.07 -12.13 36.50
C GLY A 656 -6.46 -10.76 36.21
N SER A 657 -7.35 -9.76 36.11
CA SER A 657 -7.29 -8.50 36.84
C SER A 657 -5.93 -7.81 37.04
N LYS A 658 -5.42 -7.11 36.01
CA LYS A 658 -4.70 -5.84 36.23
C LYS A 658 -5.11 -4.77 35.21
N ALA A 659 -6.09 -3.99 35.63
CA ALA A 659 -6.35 -2.59 35.32
C ALA A 659 -6.27 -2.11 33.85
N ILE A 660 -7.43 -2.02 33.17
CA ILE A 660 -7.77 -0.87 32.32
C ILE A 660 -9.27 -0.56 32.48
N SER A 661 -9.58 0.52 33.20
CA SER A 661 -10.91 1.11 33.32
C SER A 661 -11.10 2.20 32.25
N THR A 662 -12.02 2.01 31.30
CA THR A 662 -13.17 2.89 30.95
C THR A 662 -13.76 2.51 29.59
N ALA A 663 -15.09 2.37 29.60
CA ALA A 663 -15.95 1.65 28.68
C ALA A 663 -16.16 2.28 27.27
N ALA A 664 -15.16 2.96 26.70
CA ALA A 664 -15.27 3.54 25.34
C ALA A 664 -14.47 2.78 24.26
N LYS A 665 -13.74 1.71 24.61
CA LYS A 665 -12.86 0.98 23.67
C LYS A 665 -13.37 -0.39 23.20
N ALA A 666 -14.48 -0.89 23.74
CA ALA A 666 -15.07 -2.15 23.30
C ALA A 666 -15.79 -2.03 21.93
N LEU A 667 -16.21 -0.81 21.53
CA LEU A 667 -16.97 -0.59 20.29
C LEU A 667 -16.17 -0.81 18.99
N LYS A 668 -14.84 -0.92 19.03
CA LYS A 668 -14.00 -1.15 17.84
C LYS A 668 -13.76 -2.63 17.51
N VAL A 669 -14.14 -3.55 18.39
CA VAL A 669 -13.88 -4.99 18.22
C VAL A 669 -14.93 -5.68 17.33
N ALA A 670 -16.08 -5.04 17.08
CA ALA A 670 -17.15 -5.59 16.24
C ALA A 670 -16.87 -5.55 14.71
N ARG A 671 -15.77 -4.92 14.25
CA ARG A 671 -15.42 -4.83 12.82
C ARG A 671 -14.52 -5.96 12.31
N ILE A 672 -14.10 -6.88 13.18
CA ILE A 672 -12.83 -7.59 12.98
C ILE A 672 -12.81 -8.64 11.85
N ILE A 673 -13.95 -9.08 11.28
CA ILE A 673 -13.95 -10.08 10.19
C ILE A 673 -14.89 -9.74 9.01
N GLY A 674 -15.58 -8.60 9.04
CA GLY A 674 -16.75 -8.37 8.16
C GLY A 674 -16.62 -7.43 6.95
N THR A 675 -15.55 -6.64 6.77
CA THR A 675 -15.63 -5.48 5.84
C THR A 675 -14.44 -5.16 4.94
N THR A 676 -13.41 -5.99 4.83
CA THR A 676 -12.33 -5.71 3.86
C THR A 676 -12.67 -6.33 2.51
N THR A 677 -13.59 -5.72 1.76
CA THR A 677 -13.69 -6.02 0.32
C THR A 677 -12.34 -5.69 -0.31
N ILE A 678 -11.73 -6.64 -1.02
CA ILE A 678 -10.48 -6.36 -1.73
C ILE A 678 -10.82 -5.42 -2.89
N SER A 679 -10.36 -4.17 -2.82
CA SER A 679 -10.58 -3.13 -3.83
C SER A 679 -9.77 -3.40 -5.11
N GLU A 680 -10.03 -2.65 -6.18
CA GLU A 680 -9.39 -2.75 -7.51
C GLU A 680 -7.88 -3.00 -7.41
N LEU A 681 -7.44 -4.18 -7.88
CA LEU A 681 -6.03 -4.48 -8.10
C LEU A 681 -5.74 -3.86 -9.46
N ASN A 682 -4.96 -2.78 -9.52
CA ASN A 682 -4.74 -2.04 -10.77
C ASN A 682 -3.83 -2.86 -11.72
N PRO A 683 -4.34 -3.41 -12.83
CA PRO A 683 -3.57 -4.28 -13.72
C PRO A 683 -2.71 -3.51 -14.75
N LEU A 684 -2.68 -2.17 -14.71
CA LEU A 684 -1.97 -1.32 -15.69
C LEU A 684 -0.74 -0.59 -15.12
N GLY A 685 -0.26 -1.00 -13.93
CA GLY A 685 0.88 -0.40 -13.25
C GLY A 685 2.24 -1.04 -13.56
N GLY A 686 2.61 -1.23 -14.83
CA GLY A 686 4.00 -1.33 -15.35
C GLY A 686 5.07 -2.24 -14.71
N LEU A 687 4.78 -3.04 -13.68
CA LEU A 687 5.75 -3.87 -12.94
C LEU A 687 5.34 -5.35 -12.82
N ASP A 688 4.22 -5.76 -13.42
CA ASP A 688 3.62 -7.08 -13.20
C ASP A 688 4.38 -8.26 -13.84
N ASP A 689 5.17 -8.03 -14.90
CA ASP A 689 5.83 -9.11 -15.66
C ASP A 689 7.06 -9.73 -14.97
N LEU A 690 7.63 -9.08 -13.94
CA LEU A 690 8.82 -9.60 -13.26
C LEU A 690 8.51 -10.42 -12.00
N ILE A 691 7.25 -10.43 -11.55
CA ILE A 691 6.90 -10.88 -10.19
C ILE A 691 6.31 -12.29 -10.17
N LEU A 692 5.92 -12.85 -11.32
CA LEU A 692 5.31 -14.18 -11.39
C LEU A 692 6.34 -15.32 -11.46
N GLY A 693 7.62 -15.03 -11.73
CA GLY A 693 8.70 -16.02 -11.79
C GLY A 693 9.82 -15.77 -10.80
N GLY A 694 9.87 -16.55 -9.72
CA GLY A 694 11.10 -16.94 -9.00
C GLY A 694 12.08 -15.84 -8.52
N SER A 695 11.74 -14.55 -8.50
CA SER A 695 12.69 -13.48 -8.14
C SER A 695 12.13 -12.54 -7.06
N ARG A 696 11.80 -13.12 -5.90
CA ARG A 696 11.41 -12.37 -4.67
C ARG A 696 12.37 -11.24 -4.27
N LEU A 697 13.63 -11.29 -4.74
CA LEU A 697 14.68 -10.34 -4.36
C LEU A 697 14.54 -8.97 -5.02
N VAL A 698 13.90 -8.87 -6.20
CA VAL A 698 13.85 -7.62 -6.96
C VAL A 698 12.65 -6.73 -6.55
N GLY A 699 11.44 -7.30 -6.41
CA GLY A 699 10.24 -6.50 -6.09
C GLY A 699 10.19 -5.90 -4.68
N LYS A 700 10.58 -6.66 -3.63
CA LYS A 700 10.66 -6.14 -2.25
C LYS A 700 11.81 -5.14 -2.07
N GLY A 701 12.95 -5.37 -2.73
CA GLY A 701 14.12 -4.47 -2.65
C GLY A 701 13.89 -3.13 -3.36
N ILE A 702 13.22 -3.13 -4.51
CA ILE A 702 12.89 -1.89 -5.25
C ILE A 702 11.90 -1.02 -4.48
N SER A 703 10.81 -1.61 -3.96
CA SER A 703 9.80 -0.87 -3.19
C SER A 703 10.38 -0.29 -1.89
N LYS A 704 11.16 -1.08 -1.15
CA LYS A 704 11.82 -0.61 0.08
C LYS A 704 12.92 0.42 -0.19
N GLY A 705 13.64 0.31 -1.30
CA GLY A 705 14.61 1.33 -1.74
C GLY A 705 13.95 2.69 -2.03
N ALA A 706 12.84 2.69 -2.76
CA ALA A 706 12.05 3.90 -3.03
C ALA A 706 11.42 4.49 -1.76
N GLU A 707 10.89 3.66 -0.86
CA GLU A 707 10.37 4.10 0.45
C GLU A 707 11.49 4.73 1.30
N ALA A 708 12.67 4.12 1.33
CA ALA A 708 13.83 4.65 2.05
C ALA A 708 14.26 6.02 1.49
N ILE A 709 14.29 6.20 0.16
CA ILE A 709 14.53 7.52 -0.43
C ILE A 709 13.44 8.53 -0.06
N ASN A 710 12.16 8.14 -0.10
CA ASN A 710 11.07 9.05 0.27
C ASN A 710 11.15 9.48 1.74
N LYS A 711 11.52 8.57 2.66
CA LYS A 711 11.83 8.92 4.06
C LYS A 711 13.02 9.87 4.18
N LEU A 712 14.09 9.63 3.42
CA LEU A 712 15.29 10.48 3.40
C LEU A 712 15.03 11.86 2.78
N ARG A 713 14.14 11.94 1.78
CA ARG A 713 13.69 13.16 1.10
C ARG A 713 12.71 13.96 1.96
N GLY A 714 11.89 13.27 2.75
CA GLY A 714 10.79 13.86 3.52
C GLY A 714 9.61 14.29 2.63
N ALA A 715 8.41 14.33 3.20
CA ALA A 715 7.18 14.67 2.45
C ALA A 715 7.21 16.07 1.80
N THR A 716 8.04 16.97 2.32
CA THR A 716 8.24 18.34 1.83
C THR A 716 9.44 18.48 0.89
N GLY A 717 10.23 17.42 0.68
CA GLY A 717 11.50 17.51 -0.06
C GLY A 717 12.65 18.17 0.72
N GLY A 718 12.49 18.40 2.03
CA GLY A 718 13.47 19.11 2.88
C GLY A 718 14.72 18.31 3.26
N TYR A 719 14.76 17.00 2.98
CA TYR A 719 15.86 16.10 3.28
C TYR A 719 16.30 16.06 4.76
N ASP A 720 15.38 16.34 5.70
CA ASP A 720 15.71 16.50 7.12
C ASP A 720 16.30 15.23 7.73
N LEU A 721 15.79 14.06 7.34
CA LEU A 721 16.34 12.78 7.77
C LEU A 721 17.73 12.55 7.18
N LEU A 722 17.95 12.82 5.89
CA LEU A 722 19.27 12.70 5.25
C LEU A 722 20.32 13.63 5.90
N LYS A 723 19.91 14.85 6.27
CA LYS A 723 20.73 15.79 7.04
C LYS A 723 21.03 15.26 8.44
N ALA A 724 20.03 14.73 9.16
CA ALA A 724 20.26 14.14 10.47
C ALA A 724 21.26 12.98 10.41
N VAL A 725 21.14 12.11 9.41
CA VAL A 725 22.05 10.99 9.17
C VAL A 725 23.47 11.48 8.87
N SER A 726 23.64 12.55 8.09
CA SER A 726 24.99 13.08 7.81
C SER A 726 25.67 13.73 9.02
N ARG A 727 24.91 14.19 10.04
CA ARG A 727 25.51 14.63 11.31
C ARG A 727 26.12 13.47 12.10
N GLU A 728 25.53 12.29 12.00
CA GLU A 728 25.98 11.10 12.74
C GLU A 728 27.12 10.37 12.01
N TYR A 729 26.98 10.20 10.69
CA TYR A 729 27.90 9.38 9.88
C TYR A 729 28.85 10.19 8.99
N GLY A 730 28.88 11.52 9.15
CA GLY A 730 29.73 12.45 8.40
C GLY A 730 29.15 12.78 7.02
N VAL A 731 29.03 11.79 6.13
CA VAL A 731 28.48 11.97 4.78
C VAL A 731 27.41 10.91 4.50
N ALA A 732 26.25 11.36 4.04
CA ALA A 732 25.12 10.53 3.62
C ALA A 732 24.72 10.89 2.18
N ALA A 733 24.02 10.00 1.49
CA ALA A 733 23.48 10.27 0.16
C ALA A 733 22.22 9.45 -0.13
N THR A 734 21.34 10.00 -0.95
CA THR A 734 20.42 9.23 -1.78
C THR A 734 21.06 9.08 -3.17
N GLY A 735 20.78 7.99 -3.88
CA GLY A 735 21.36 7.75 -5.20
C GLY A 735 20.82 6.50 -5.85
N THR A 736 21.45 6.10 -6.95
CA THR A 736 21.09 4.89 -7.67
C THR A 736 22.16 3.82 -7.54
N LEU A 737 21.73 2.58 -7.41
CA LEU A 737 22.56 1.38 -7.35
C LEU A 737 22.16 0.46 -8.51
N LYS A 738 23.12 -0.08 -9.25
CA LYS A 738 22.83 -1.16 -10.19
C LYS A 738 22.79 -2.49 -9.46
N VAL A 739 21.65 -3.18 -9.51
CA VAL A 739 21.48 -4.54 -9.01
C VAL A 739 20.99 -5.40 -10.17
N ALA A 740 21.86 -6.33 -10.62
CA ALA A 740 21.68 -7.04 -11.89
C ALA A 740 21.47 -6.05 -13.06
N ASP A 741 20.45 -6.24 -13.89
CA ASP A 741 20.17 -5.41 -15.07
C ASP A 741 19.29 -4.17 -14.77
N GLN A 742 19.01 -3.89 -13.49
CA GLN A 742 18.11 -2.82 -13.07
C GLN A 742 18.80 -1.78 -12.18
N SER A 743 18.42 -0.51 -12.38
CA SER A 743 18.84 0.60 -11.53
C SER A 743 17.81 0.79 -10.42
N ILE A 744 18.22 0.67 -9.17
CA ILE A 744 17.37 0.85 -7.99
C ILE A 744 17.76 2.11 -7.22
N GLU A 745 16.79 2.74 -6.58
CA GLU A 745 16.99 3.89 -5.70
C GLU A 745 17.39 3.43 -4.29
N ALA A 746 18.42 4.05 -3.69
CA ALA A 746 18.93 3.68 -2.37
C ALA A 746 19.48 4.88 -1.58
N GLY A 747 19.40 4.79 -0.25
CA GLY A 747 20.15 5.62 0.69
C GLY A 747 21.48 4.96 1.09
N ALA A 748 22.53 5.76 1.27
CA ALA A 748 23.86 5.29 1.63
C ALA A 748 24.60 6.29 2.53
N VAL A 749 25.60 5.82 3.27
CA VAL A 749 26.57 6.65 3.99
C VAL A 749 27.99 6.32 3.56
N LEU A 750 28.87 7.32 3.59
CA LEU A 750 30.28 7.15 3.25
C LEU A 750 31.09 6.90 4.52
N LYS A 751 31.69 5.72 4.62
CA LYS A 751 32.58 5.35 5.73
C LYS A 751 33.89 4.83 5.15
N GLU A 752 35.03 5.36 5.62
CA GLU A 752 36.36 4.94 5.16
C GLU A 752 36.52 4.97 3.62
N GLY A 753 35.95 5.98 2.97
CA GLY A 753 36.01 6.15 1.51
C GLY A 753 35.12 5.18 0.71
N LYS A 754 34.26 4.40 1.36
CA LYS A 754 33.34 3.44 0.73
C LYS A 754 31.89 3.74 1.08
N TRP A 755 31.00 3.56 0.11
CA TRP A 755 29.55 3.73 0.32
C TRP A 755 28.96 2.45 0.91
N TYR A 756 28.16 2.59 1.96
CA TYR A 756 27.40 1.51 2.57
C TYR A 756 25.92 1.86 2.54
N ALA A 757 25.06 0.88 2.26
CA ALA A 757 23.62 1.10 2.27
C ALA A 757 23.15 1.54 3.66
N PHE A 758 22.10 2.36 3.71
CA PHE A 758 21.56 2.92 4.94
C PHE A 758 20.12 2.43 5.20
N ASP A 759 19.89 1.86 6.39
CA ASP A 759 18.57 1.41 6.84
C ASP A 759 17.89 2.56 7.57
N THR A 760 16.83 3.11 6.96
CA THR A 760 16.10 4.27 7.49
C THR A 760 15.19 3.95 8.66
N ASP A 761 14.87 2.67 8.89
CA ASP A 761 14.06 2.24 10.03
C ASP A 761 14.94 1.97 11.25
N LYS A 762 16.12 1.36 11.05
CA LYS A 762 17.11 1.14 12.12
C LYS A 762 18.07 2.30 12.34
N MET A 763 18.09 3.29 11.45
CA MET A 763 18.97 4.46 11.46
C MET A 763 20.47 4.12 11.49
N GLN A 764 20.89 3.13 10.70
CA GLN A 764 22.26 2.66 10.68
C GLN A 764 22.69 2.11 9.31
N PRO A 765 23.99 2.15 8.96
CA PRO A 765 24.49 1.50 7.77
C PRO A 765 24.48 -0.01 7.89
N TYR A 766 24.44 -0.71 6.75
CA TYR A 766 24.47 -2.17 6.72
C TYR A 766 25.18 -2.71 5.47
N GLY A 767 25.49 -4.01 5.52
CA GLY A 767 26.01 -4.74 4.37
C GLY A 767 27.45 -4.44 3.97
N GLN A 768 27.81 -4.96 2.81
CA GLN A 768 29.11 -4.74 2.18
C GLN A 768 29.19 -3.33 1.55
N PRO A 769 30.40 -2.87 1.15
CA PRO A 769 30.53 -1.69 0.31
C PRO A 769 29.71 -1.84 -0.97
N LEU A 770 28.87 -0.84 -1.25
CA LEU A 770 28.09 -0.77 -2.47
C LEU A 770 29.01 -0.67 -3.69
N LYS A 771 28.77 -1.54 -4.68
CA LYS A 771 29.41 -1.49 -5.99
C LYS A 771 28.54 -0.66 -6.92
N ASP A 772 29.15 0.22 -7.72
CA ASP A 772 28.44 1.02 -8.72
C ASP A 772 27.30 1.91 -8.17
N PHE A 773 27.37 2.29 -6.88
CA PHE A 773 26.47 3.30 -6.33
C PHE A 773 26.83 4.68 -6.86
N THR A 774 25.88 5.29 -7.56
CA THR A 774 25.98 6.64 -8.08
C THR A 774 25.18 7.57 -7.15
N PRO A 775 25.83 8.31 -6.25
CA PRO A 775 25.15 9.22 -5.34
C PRO A 775 24.48 10.35 -6.12
N GLY A 776 23.18 10.51 -5.89
CA GLY A 776 22.37 11.66 -6.29
C GLY A 776 22.46 12.73 -5.22
N VAL A 777 21.48 12.84 -4.32
CA VAL A 777 21.48 13.88 -3.28
C VAL A 777 22.36 13.52 -2.10
N ARG A 778 23.49 14.20 -1.95
CA ARG A 778 24.43 14.01 -0.84
C ARG A 778 24.09 14.94 0.32
N ALA A 779 24.57 14.64 1.51
CA ALA A 779 24.54 15.50 2.69
C ALA A 779 25.79 15.30 3.55
N MET A 780 26.28 16.37 4.16
CA MET A 780 27.43 16.39 5.07
C MET A 780 27.15 17.35 6.23
N GLU A 781 27.43 16.94 7.47
CA GLU A 781 27.25 17.77 8.69
C GLU A 781 25.86 18.43 8.85
N GLY A 782 24.79 17.76 8.40
CA GLY A 782 23.44 18.31 8.48
C GLY A 782 23.02 19.23 7.35
N GLN A 783 23.79 19.30 6.27
CA GLN A 783 23.48 20.09 5.08
C GLN A 783 23.52 19.18 3.84
N THR A 784 22.58 19.33 2.90
CA THR A 784 22.59 18.58 1.64
C THR A 784 23.57 19.20 0.64
N LEU A 785 24.47 18.39 0.10
CA LEU A 785 25.48 18.74 -0.91
C LEU A 785 24.97 18.66 -2.36
N ASN A 786 23.73 18.19 -2.60
CA ASN A 786 23.10 18.25 -3.93
C ASN A 786 21.77 19.03 -3.92
N LEU A 787 21.81 20.17 -3.23
CA LEU A 787 21.06 21.34 -3.64
C LEU A 787 22.11 22.26 -4.27
N ASN A 788 21.82 22.77 -5.47
CA ASN A 788 22.67 23.67 -6.23
C ASN A 788 23.42 24.67 -5.32
N LEU A 789 24.70 24.92 -5.64
CA LEU A 789 25.61 25.90 -5.01
C LEU A 789 24.98 27.31 -4.78
N SER A 790 23.80 27.59 -5.32
CA SER A 790 22.95 28.75 -5.01
C SER A 790 22.42 28.81 -3.57
N ASP A 791 22.16 27.68 -2.88
CA ASP A 791 21.77 27.72 -1.44
C ASP A 791 22.97 28.06 -0.55
N TRP A 792 24.19 27.71 -1.00
CA TRP A 792 25.47 28.09 -0.38
C TRP A 792 25.75 29.61 -0.47
N ILE A 793 25.32 30.30 -1.53
CA ILE A 793 25.53 31.75 -1.68
C ILE A 793 24.53 32.55 -0.81
N TYR A 794 23.28 32.09 -0.72
CA TYR A 794 22.25 32.80 0.05
C TYR A 794 22.40 32.67 1.57
N GLN A 795 22.88 31.54 2.10
CA GLN A 795 23.20 31.43 3.54
C GLN A 795 24.45 32.22 3.93
N LYS A 796 25.37 32.45 2.99
CA LYS A 796 26.61 33.22 3.21
C LYS A 796 26.39 34.75 3.18
N LEU A 797 25.33 35.22 2.53
CA LEU A 797 24.99 36.66 2.47
C LEU A 797 23.88 37.10 3.44
N ALA A 798 23.10 36.20 4.04
CA ALA A 798 21.95 36.58 4.87
C ALA A 798 21.92 36.09 6.33
N GLY A 799 22.61 35.01 6.72
CA GLY A 799 22.18 34.32 7.94
C GLY A 799 20.72 33.82 7.82
N GLU A 800 20.41 33.19 6.67
CA GLU A 800 19.11 32.69 6.15
C GLU A 800 18.25 33.74 5.40
N ILE A 801 17.56 33.55 4.26
CA ILE A 801 17.40 32.58 3.14
C ILE A 801 16.99 33.44 1.91
N ALA A 802 17.38 33.10 0.68
CA ALA A 802 16.61 33.47 -0.52
C ALA A 802 16.79 32.45 -1.68
N PRO A 803 15.87 32.41 -2.67
CA PRO A 803 15.70 31.27 -3.58
C PRO A 803 16.66 31.30 -4.79
N PRO A 804 16.95 30.13 -5.39
CA PRO A 804 17.99 29.98 -6.42
C PRO A 804 17.59 30.54 -7.80
N PRO A 805 18.58 30.97 -8.64
CA PRO A 805 18.30 31.33 -10.02
C PRO A 805 18.02 30.07 -10.87
N PRO A 806 17.20 30.16 -11.94
CA PRO A 806 16.80 29.02 -12.75
C PRO A 806 17.97 28.35 -13.48
N SER A 807 17.94 27.02 -13.55
CA SER A 807 18.82 26.21 -14.40
C SER A 807 18.61 26.55 -15.87
N GLY A 808 19.62 27.15 -16.50
CA GLY A 808 19.56 27.58 -17.90
C GLY A 808 20.57 28.65 -18.31
N MET A 809 21.29 29.25 -17.34
CA MET A 809 22.23 30.34 -17.61
C MET A 809 23.53 29.85 -18.24
N LEU A 810 23.75 30.21 -19.51
CA LEU A 810 25.08 30.19 -20.12
C LEU A 810 25.98 31.19 -19.38
N GLY A 811 26.85 30.69 -18.49
CA GLY A 811 28.14 31.30 -18.15
C GLY A 811 28.20 32.57 -17.28
N ARG A 812 27.09 33.22 -16.90
CA ARG A 812 27.12 34.59 -16.35
C ARG A 812 27.51 34.76 -14.88
N TYR A 813 27.54 33.69 -14.10
CA TYR A 813 28.00 33.79 -12.71
C TYR A 813 29.51 33.56 -12.66
N VAL A 814 30.27 34.65 -12.55
CA VAL A 814 31.71 34.60 -12.28
C VAL A 814 31.98 35.17 -10.89
N PRO A 815 32.51 34.39 -9.93
CA PRO A 815 32.88 34.93 -8.64
C PRO A 815 33.96 36.02 -8.80
N LYS A 816 33.80 37.18 -8.14
CA LYS A 816 34.85 38.22 -8.07
C LYS A 816 36.18 37.67 -7.57
N ASP A 817 36.10 36.65 -6.71
CA ASP A 817 37.26 35.91 -6.19
C ASP A 817 37.99 35.13 -7.29
N PHE A 818 37.29 34.64 -8.32
CA PHE A 818 37.88 33.95 -9.46
C PHE A 818 38.66 34.92 -10.33
N GLN A 819 38.09 36.10 -10.62
CA GLN A 819 38.80 37.17 -11.31
C GLN A 819 40.08 37.55 -10.56
N THR A 820 39.97 37.75 -9.25
CA THR A 820 41.11 38.08 -8.38
C THR A 820 42.18 36.97 -8.40
N ALA A 821 41.77 35.70 -8.38
CA ALA A 821 42.68 34.56 -8.45
C ALA A 821 43.42 34.48 -9.78
N LEU A 822 42.72 34.72 -10.90
CA LEU A 822 43.33 34.79 -12.24
C LEU A 822 44.31 35.96 -12.37
N GLU A 823 43.93 37.16 -11.93
CA GLU A 823 44.79 38.34 -11.98
C GLU A 823 46.06 38.12 -11.15
N ARG A 824 45.94 37.56 -9.95
CA ARG A 824 47.08 37.21 -9.09
C ARG A 824 48.00 36.17 -9.73
N ALA A 825 47.43 35.13 -10.34
CA ALA A 825 48.21 34.06 -10.98
C ALA A 825 48.93 34.55 -12.26
N LYS A 826 48.43 35.60 -12.92
CA LYS A 826 49.00 36.19 -14.14
C LYS A 826 50.03 37.31 -13.91
N GLN A 827 50.36 37.65 -12.66
CA GLN A 827 51.41 38.64 -12.36
C GLN A 827 52.80 38.17 -12.81
N PRO A 828 53.75 39.07 -13.13
CA PRO A 828 55.05 38.71 -13.72
C PRO A 828 55.87 37.66 -12.94
N ASN A 829 55.73 37.63 -11.62
CA ASN A 829 56.38 36.66 -10.74
C ASN A 829 55.72 35.27 -10.69
N ASN A 830 54.47 35.15 -11.13
CA ASN A 830 53.66 33.92 -11.03
C ASN A 830 53.29 33.34 -12.40
N VAL A 831 53.45 34.14 -13.47
CA VAL A 831 52.97 33.84 -14.82
C VAL A 831 53.57 32.55 -15.40
N MET A 832 54.82 32.21 -15.07
CA MET A 832 55.44 30.95 -15.52
C MET A 832 54.73 29.72 -14.96
N ASP A 833 54.35 29.73 -13.68
CA ASP A 833 53.63 28.62 -13.05
C ASP A 833 52.20 28.50 -13.60
N TYR A 834 51.53 29.63 -13.78
CA TYR A 834 50.23 29.69 -14.44
C TYR A 834 50.28 29.13 -15.87
N GLU A 835 51.24 29.56 -16.70
CA GLU A 835 51.38 29.08 -18.07
C GLU A 835 51.73 27.59 -18.13
N LEU A 836 52.58 27.09 -17.22
CA LEU A 836 52.89 25.67 -17.12
C LEU A 836 51.65 24.84 -16.78
N GLY A 837 50.84 25.31 -15.83
CA GLY A 837 49.58 24.69 -15.45
C GLY A 837 48.54 24.73 -16.57
N TYR A 838 48.45 25.86 -17.26
CA TYR A 838 47.51 26.06 -18.37
C TYR A 838 47.87 25.21 -19.60
N THR A 839 49.16 25.03 -19.91
CA THR A 839 49.61 24.27 -21.08
C THR A 839 49.76 22.77 -20.82
N LEU A 840 50.25 22.37 -19.66
CA LEU A 840 50.64 20.98 -19.37
C LEU A 840 49.91 20.33 -18.18
N GLY A 841 49.16 21.10 -17.39
CA GLY A 841 48.51 20.57 -16.20
C GLY A 841 47.31 19.67 -16.49
N LYS A 842 47.02 18.77 -15.54
CA LYS A 842 45.94 17.80 -15.60
C LYS A 842 44.92 18.09 -14.50
N PRO A 843 43.64 18.34 -14.84
CA PRO A 843 42.64 18.69 -13.84
C PRO A 843 42.45 17.64 -12.73
N GLY A 844 42.57 16.36 -13.06
CA GLY A 844 42.44 15.25 -12.08
C GLY A 844 43.49 15.23 -10.96
N ASP A 845 44.58 15.99 -11.11
CA ASP A 845 45.64 16.08 -10.08
C ASP A 845 45.32 17.18 -9.04
N ILE A 846 44.24 17.93 -9.21
CA ILE A 846 43.87 19.07 -8.36
C ILE A 846 42.94 18.63 -7.24
N VAL A 847 43.34 18.90 -6.00
CA VAL A 847 42.54 18.59 -4.82
C VAL A 847 41.19 19.32 -4.89
N GLY A 848 40.10 18.54 -4.83
CA GLY A 848 38.73 19.06 -4.92
C GLY A 848 38.16 19.13 -6.33
N TYR A 849 38.92 18.76 -7.36
CA TYR A 849 38.43 18.67 -8.73
C TYR A 849 37.66 17.35 -8.96
N ASP A 850 36.48 17.46 -9.58
CA ASP A 850 35.69 16.34 -10.10
C ASP A 850 35.28 16.63 -11.56
N PRO A 851 35.31 15.65 -12.49
CA PRO A 851 34.89 15.86 -13.88
C PRO A 851 33.44 16.35 -14.06
N ALA A 852 32.58 16.16 -13.05
CA ALA A 852 31.18 16.59 -13.05
C ALA A 852 30.99 18.05 -12.58
N LEU A 853 32.04 18.74 -12.14
CA LEU A 853 31.93 20.14 -11.72
C LEU A 853 31.49 21.03 -12.88
N SER A 854 30.46 21.84 -12.63
CA SER A 854 30.00 22.89 -13.53
C SER A 854 31.00 24.05 -13.63
N ILE A 855 30.86 24.88 -14.66
CA ILE A 855 31.73 26.06 -14.88
C ILE A 855 31.82 26.97 -13.63
N PRO A 856 30.70 27.33 -12.95
CA PRO A 856 30.76 28.09 -11.70
C PRO A 856 31.51 27.39 -10.56
N GLU A 857 31.39 26.07 -10.45
CA GLU A 857 32.08 25.29 -9.42
C GLU A 857 33.58 25.20 -9.69
N LEU A 858 33.97 25.05 -10.96
CA LEU A 858 35.36 25.13 -11.38
C LEU A 858 35.96 26.51 -11.11
N GLN A 859 35.21 27.59 -11.36
CA GLN A 859 35.62 28.95 -11.03
C GLN A 859 35.74 29.17 -9.51
N ALA A 860 34.80 28.63 -8.71
CA ALA A 860 34.85 28.68 -7.26
C ALA A 860 36.02 27.86 -6.68
N LEU A 861 36.34 26.70 -7.28
CA LEU A 861 37.51 25.91 -6.93
C LEU A 861 38.79 26.68 -7.26
N ALA A 862 38.89 27.27 -8.46
CA ALA A 862 40.03 28.09 -8.86
C ALA A 862 40.21 29.36 -8.00
N SER A 863 39.17 29.78 -7.28
CA SER A 863 39.21 30.92 -6.35
C SER A 863 39.80 30.58 -4.99
N GLN A 864 40.06 29.30 -4.69
CA GLN A 864 40.51 28.88 -3.38
C GLN A 864 41.95 29.31 -3.11
N ARG A 865 42.17 29.97 -1.97
CA ARG A 865 43.47 30.55 -1.59
C ARG A 865 44.58 29.51 -1.38
N PHE A 866 44.23 28.24 -1.19
CA PHE A 866 45.19 27.15 -0.99
C PHE A 866 45.71 26.54 -2.30
N LEU A 867 45.11 26.86 -3.45
CA LEU A 867 45.57 26.36 -4.75
C LEU A 867 46.80 27.13 -5.24
N SER A 868 47.72 26.42 -5.89
CA SER A 868 48.89 27.03 -6.48
C SER A 868 48.55 27.80 -7.77
N HIS A 869 49.42 28.72 -8.19
CA HIS A 869 49.24 29.43 -9.47
C HIS A 869 49.20 28.48 -10.68
N ARG A 870 49.89 27.34 -10.57
CA ARG A 870 49.84 26.24 -11.54
C ARG A 870 48.46 25.57 -11.57
N ASP A 871 47.89 25.25 -10.41
CA ASP A 871 46.55 24.66 -10.32
C ASP A 871 45.48 25.61 -10.87
N VAL A 872 45.60 26.91 -10.56
CA VAL A 872 44.75 27.96 -11.13
C VAL A 872 44.88 28.01 -12.65
N GLY A 873 46.09 27.89 -13.21
CA GLY A 873 46.31 27.78 -14.66
C GLY A 873 45.64 26.55 -15.28
N THR A 874 45.72 25.39 -14.62
CA THR A 874 45.09 24.15 -15.08
C THR A 874 43.56 24.22 -15.03
N LEU A 875 42.98 24.76 -13.95
CA LEU A 875 41.54 24.98 -13.85
C LEU A 875 41.07 26.04 -14.85
N ALA A 876 41.83 27.11 -15.09
CA ALA A 876 41.51 28.11 -16.10
C ALA A 876 41.37 27.47 -17.50
N ARG A 877 42.29 26.59 -17.87
CA ARG A 877 42.20 25.83 -19.13
C ARG A 877 41.00 24.88 -19.17
N GLN A 878 40.66 24.25 -18.04
CA GLN A 878 39.51 23.37 -17.97
C GLN A 878 38.18 24.14 -18.07
N ILE A 879 38.07 25.30 -17.42
CA ILE A 879 36.92 26.21 -17.51
C ILE A 879 36.73 26.68 -18.95
N GLU A 880 37.82 27.04 -19.63
CA GLU A 880 37.78 27.40 -21.05
C GLU A 880 37.24 26.26 -21.92
N ARG A 881 37.74 25.03 -21.73
CA ARG A 881 37.25 23.85 -22.47
C ARG A 881 35.76 23.60 -22.24
N GLU A 882 35.30 23.68 -21.00
CA GLU A 882 33.87 23.51 -20.70
C GLU A 882 33.02 24.65 -21.27
N LYS A 883 33.50 25.91 -21.27
CA LYS A 883 32.81 27.04 -21.93
C LYS A 883 32.72 26.85 -23.44
N VAL A 884 33.79 26.38 -24.10
CA VAL A 884 33.80 26.08 -25.54
C VAL A 884 32.83 24.94 -25.86
N LYS A 885 32.85 23.86 -25.07
CA LYS A 885 31.93 22.73 -25.23
C LYS A 885 30.47 23.14 -25.03
N LEU A 886 30.19 23.93 -23.99
CA LEU A 886 28.86 24.46 -23.72
C LEU A 886 28.33 25.33 -24.87
N SER A 887 29.20 26.16 -25.44
CA SER A 887 28.88 26.99 -26.60
C SER A 887 28.57 26.14 -27.84
N GLN A 888 29.37 25.11 -28.14
CA GLN A 888 29.13 24.20 -29.26
C GLN A 888 27.79 23.45 -29.14
N ASP A 889 27.48 22.94 -27.94
CA ASP A 889 26.20 22.28 -27.67
C ASP A 889 25.03 23.25 -27.84
N GLY A 890 25.14 24.48 -27.32
CA GLY A 890 24.12 25.51 -27.41
C GLY A 890 23.84 25.96 -28.84
N ILE A 891 24.90 26.23 -29.61
CA ILE A 891 24.80 26.58 -31.04
C ILE A 891 24.12 25.45 -31.81
N GLY A 892 24.48 24.19 -31.57
CA GLY A 892 23.89 23.05 -32.27
C GLY A 892 22.38 22.89 -32.03
N LEU A 893 21.91 23.18 -30.82
CA LEU A 893 20.48 23.18 -30.49
C LEU A 893 19.75 24.39 -31.10
N PHE A 894 20.32 25.58 -30.97
CA PHE A 894 19.77 26.80 -31.56
C PHE A 894 19.65 26.69 -33.09
N GLN A 895 20.70 26.19 -33.74
CA GLN A 895 20.72 25.97 -35.18
C GLN A 895 19.63 24.97 -35.60
N ARG A 896 19.43 23.89 -34.84
CA ARG A 896 18.36 22.93 -35.09
C ARG A 896 16.98 23.58 -35.03
N ASP A 897 16.70 24.35 -33.97
CA ASP A 897 15.40 25.00 -33.77
C ASP A 897 15.09 26.02 -34.88
N VAL A 898 16.09 26.83 -35.27
CA VAL A 898 15.98 27.83 -36.34
C VAL A 898 15.83 27.16 -37.72
N GLN A 899 16.66 26.15 -38.04
CA GLN A 899 16.57 25.44 -39.32
C GLN A 899 15.25 24.72 -39.48
N ALA A 900 14.74 24.12 -38.40
CA ALA A 900 13.44 23.47 -38.42
C ALA A 900 12.28 24.47 -38.65
N ALA A 901 12.51 25.77 -38.44
CA ALA A 901 11.55 26.84 -38.75
C ALA A 901 11.79 27.44 -40.15
N GLY A 902 12.72 26.88 -40.93
CA GLY A 902 13.09 27.37 -42.27
C GLY A 902 14.07 28.54 -42.26
N GLY A 903 14.72 28.85 -41.12
CA GLY A 903 15.74 29.89 -41.02
C GLY A 903 17.17 29.39 -41.23
N THR A 904 18.11 30.33 -41.38
CA THR A 904 19.55 30.07 -41.45
C THR A 904 20.26 30.72 -40.26
N VAL A 905 21.34 30.13 -39.77
CA VAL A 905 22.09 30.65 -38.62
C VAL A 905 23.53 30.95 -39.02
N THR A 906 24.00 32.15 -38.67
CA THR A 906 25.43 32.47 -38.58
C THR A 906 25.85 32.25 -37.13
N PRO A 907 26.55 31.16 -36.81
CA PRO A 907 26.87 30.82 -35.43
C PRO A 907 27.85 31.85 -34.90
N ILE A 908 27.52 32.48 -33.78
CA ILE A 908 28.46 33.34 -33.06
C ILE A 908 28.06 33.34 -31.59
N SER A 909 28.98 32.93 -30.73
CA SER A 909 28.69 32.78 -29.30
C SER A 909 29.60 33.68 -28.50
N GLN A 910 28.98 34.55 -27.70
CA GLN A 910 29.68 35.37 -26.72
C GLN A 910 30.49 34.49 -25.77
N GLU A 911 30.02 33.29 -25.42
CA GLU A 911 30.74 32.40 -24.48
C GLU A 911 32.00 31.84 -25.12
N TYR A 912 31.95 31.49 -26.40
CA TYR A 912 33.15 31.13 -27.16
C TYR A 912 34.12 32.31 -27.24
N TYR A 913 33.64 33.50 -27.64
CA TYR A 913 34.47 34.72 -27.71
C TYR A 913 35.14 35.03 -26.35
N LEU A 914 34.36 35.08 -25.27
CA LEU A 914 34.83 35.40 -23.93
C LEU A 914 35.75 34.33 -23.36
N SER A 915 35.56 33.05 -23.71
CA SER A 915 36.51 31.99 -23.32
C SER A 915 37.93 32.27 -23.83
N GLN A 916 38.07 32.95 -24.96
CA GLN A 916 39.35 33.27 -25.59
C GLN A 916 39.90 34.63 -25.16
N VAL A 917 39.04 35.61 -24.92
CA VAL A 917 39.48 37.01 -24.69
C VAL A 917 39.37 37.48 -23.23
N ASN A 918 38.41 36.97 -22.47
CA ASN A 918 38.19 37.34 -21.06
C ASN A 918 37.40 36.26 -20.30
N LEU A 919 38.11 35.26 -19.79
CA LEU A 919 37.54 34.07 -19.14
C LEU A 919 36.67 34.40 -17.89
N ALA A 920 36.91 35.56 -17.27
CA ALA A 920 36.22 36.05 -16.08
C ALA A 920 35.07 37.03 -16.39
N SER A 921 34.72 37.25 -17.65
CA SER A 921 33.61 38.13 -18.02
C SER A 921 32.24 37.53 -17.65
N GLU A 922 31.32 38.39 -17.20
CA GLU A 922 29.90 38.06 -16.94
C GLU A 922 29.04 38.03 -18.22
N GLY A 923 29.61 38.43 -19.36
CA GLY A 923 28.91 38.53 -20.65
C GLY A 923 29.15 39.89 -21.31
N GLU A 924 28.92 39.96 -22.63
CA GLU A 924 28.99 41.22 -23.38
C GLU A 924 27.75 41.46 -24.28
N CYS A 925 26.66 40.74 -23.99
CA CYS A 925 25.45 40.67 -24.83
C CYS A 925 24.86 42.04 -25.19
N ALA A 926 24.78 42.99 -24.24
CA ALA A 926 24.17 44.29 -24.51
C ALA A 926 25.02 45.14 -25.47
N GLY A 927 26.35 44.99 -25.40
CA GLY A 927 27.29 45.67 -26.29
C GLY A 927 27.22 45.04 -27.68
N MET A 928 27.26 43.71 -27.75
CA MET A 928 27.13 42.95 -29.00
C MET A 928 25.79 43.20 -29.70
N ALA A 929 24.68 43.23 -28.96
CA ALA A 929 23.36 43.45 -29.53
C ALA A 929 23.24 44.88 -30.06
N ASN A 930 23.58 45.92 -29.29
CA ASN A 930 23.51 47.30 -29.79
C ASN A 930 24.47 47.58 -30.96
N ALA A 931 25.68 47.02 -30.94
CA ALA A 931 26.63 47.14 -32.04
C ALA A 931 26.13 46.43 -33.30
N LEU A 932 25.57 45.23 -33.18
CA LEU A 932 24.99 44.51 -34.32
C LEU A 932 23.76 45.23 -34.89
N GLY A 933 22.92 45.82 -34.04
CA GLY A 933 21.78 46.63 -34.49
C GLY A 933 22.21 47.79 -35.39
N LEU A 934 23.27 48.51 -34.97
CA LEU A 934 23.84 49.59 -35.77
C LEU A 934 24.52 49.07 -37.04
N ALA A 935 25.20 47.92 -36.96
CA ALA A 935 25.84 47.28 -38.10
C ALA A 935 24.81 46.85 -39.16
N ILE A 936 23.65 46.31 -38.75
CA ILE A 936 22.56 45.93 -39.65
C ILE A 936 21.94 47.17 -40.32
N GLU A 937 21.72 48.27 -39.59
CA GLU A 937 21.22 49.53 -40.18
C GLU A 937 22.23 50.15 -41.16
N SER A 938 23.53 49.91 -40.93
CA SER A 938 24.63 50.42 -41.76
C SER A 938 25.10 49.45 -42.86
N GLY A 939 24.52 48.23 -42.95
CA GLY A 939 24.93 47.19 -43.90
C GLY A 939 26.35 46.63 -43.69
N THR A 940 26.84 46.67 -42.45
CA THR A 940 28.20 46.24 -42.05
C THR A 940 28.20 45.04 -41.10
N GLU A 941 27.09 44.29 -41.02
CA GLU A 941 26.93 43.21 -40.05
C GLU A 941 27.97 42.09 -40.20
N ASN A 942 28.39 41.77 -41.43
CA ASN A 942 29.39 40.74 -41.67
C ASN A 942 30.78 41.17 -41.17
N THR A 943 31.11 42.47 -41.27
CA THR A 943 32.37 43.03 -40.75
C THR A 943 32.40 42.93 -39.22
N PHE A 944 31.32 43.35 -38.55
CA PHE A 944 31.24 43.24 -37.08
C PHE A 944 31.33 41.79 -36.60
N LEU A 945 30.59 40.86 -37.23
CA LEU A 945 30.64 39.43 -36.90
C LEU A 945 32.03 38.83 -37.17
N GLY A 946 32.67 39.20 -38.28
CA GLY A 946 34.04 38.77 -38.61
C GLY A 946 35.07 39.28 -37.61
N ASN A 947 34.92 40.52 -37.13
CA ASN A 947 35.80 41.13 -36.13
C ASN A 947 35.76 40.39 -34.79
N LEU A 948 34.58 39.92 -34.35
CA LEU A 948 34.44 39.08 -33.16
C LEU A 948 35.24 37.77 -33.28
N PHE A 949 35.23 37.12 -34.44
CA PHE A 949 36.03 35.92 -34.71
C PHE A 949 37.53 36.21 -34.78
N SER A 950 37.91 37.28 -35.48
CA SER A 950 39.31 37.71 -35.58
C SER A 950 39.89 37.98 -34.19
N ALA A 951 39.15 38.71 -33.36
CA ALA A 951 39.52 39.01 -31.98
C ALA A 951 39.61 37.77 -31.07
N ALA A 952 38.71 36.79 -31.21
CA ALA A 952 38.83 35.52 -30.48
C ALA A 952 40.05 34.70 -30.91
N SER A 953 40.45 34.78 -32.18
CA SER A 953 41.59 34.02 -32.72
C SER A 953 42.95 34.65 -32.41
N LYS A 954 43.02 35.99 -32.32
CA LYS A 954 44.26 36.76 -32.13
C LYS A 954 44.10 37.83 -31.03
N PRO A 955 43.72 37.48 -29.79
CA PRO A 955 43.35 38.46 -28.76
C PRO A 955 44.48 39.40 -28.32
N LYS A 956 45.73 39.07 -28.66
CA LYS A 956 46.93 39.86 -28.31
C LYS A 956 47.41 40.79 -29.43
N ALA A 957 46.89 40.70 -30.65
CA ALA A 957 47.28 41.57 -31.75
C ALA A 957 46.69 42.98 -31.56
N ALA A 958 47.39 44.02 -32.00
CA ALA A 958 47.13 45.39 -31.56
C ALA A 958 45.74 45.91 -31.94
N LYS A 959 45.22 45.55 -33.13
CA LYS A 959 43.89 45.97 -33.58
C LYS A 959 42.79 45.19 -32.85
N GLU A 960 42.99 43.89 -32.68
CA GLU A 960 42.08 42.96 -32.01
C GLU A 960 41.96 43.25 -30.51
N ALA A 961 43.08 43.51 -29.83
CA ALA A 961 43.10 43.93 -28.43
C ALA A 961 42.35 45.26 -28.22
N ARG A 962 42.48 46.19 -29.18
CA ARG A 962 41.72 47.45 -29.17
C ARG A 962 40.22 47.19 -29.37
N PHE A 963 39.84 46.32 -30.30
CA PHE A 963 38.44 45.93 -30.50
C PHE A 963 37.84 45.29 -29.24
N ILE A 964 38.56 44.37 -28.58
CA ILE A 964 38.15 43.75 -27.31
C ILE A 964 37.92 44.82 -26.23
N GLY A 965 38.85 45.77 -26.10
CA GLY A 965 38.72 46.88 -25.14
C GLY A 965 37.56 47.82 -25.46
N ASP A 966 37.39 48.20 -26.73
CA ASP A 966 36.30 49.06 -27.20
C ASP A 966 34.93 48.37 -26.96
N LEU A 967 34.81 47.07 -27.22
CA LEU A 967 33.56 46.30 -27.02
C LEU A 967 33.22 46.14 -25.54
N ASN A 968 34.19 45.79 -24.71
CA ASN A 968 33.99 45.68 -23.27
C ASN A 968 33.59 47.02 -22.64
N THR A 969 34.29 48.10 -23.02
CA THR A 969 33.98 49.46 -22.56
C THR A 969 32.57 49.88 -22.96
N PHE A 970 32.19 49.60 -24.20
CA PHE A 970 30.85 49.88 -24.69
C PHE A 970 29.79 49.06 -23.96
N HIS A 971 30.01 47.75 -23.81
CA HIS A 971 29.12 46.87 -23.06
C HIS A 971 28.85 47.41 -21.66
N ASN A 972 29.89 47.76 -20.91
CA ASN A 972 29.75 48.27 -19.54
C ASN A 972 28.92 49.57 -19.44
N LYS A 973 28.86 50.37 -20.52
CA LYS A 973 28.03 51.58 -20.58
C LYS A 973 26.57 51.30 -20.95
N VAL A 974 26.30 50.19 -21.65
CA VAL A 974 24.96 49.84 -22.15
C VAL A 974 24.35 48.60 -21.49
N SER A 975 25.03 47.97 -20.53
CA SER A 975 24.65 46.69 -19.92
C SER A 975 23.49 46.77 -18.93
N ASN A 976 23.18 47.95 -18.39
CA ASN A 976 22.04 48.12 -17.49
C ASN A 976 20.72 48.04 -18.27
N SER A 977 19.68 47.49 -17.63
CA SER A 977 18.34 47.33 -18.21
C SER A 977 17.73 48.61 -18.78
N GLU A 978 18.10 49.80 -18.29
CA GLU A 978 17.62 51.08 -18.82
C GLU A 978 18.54 51.62 -19.93
N THR A 979 19.86 51.53 -19.73
CA THR A 979 20.86 52.00 -20.71
C THR A 979 20.86 51.16 -21.98
N PHE A 980 20.51 49.87 -21.89
CA PHE A 980 20.36 49.00 -23.04
C PHE A 980 19.34 49.54 -24.03
N HIS A 981 18.23 50.08 -23.51
CA HIS A 981 17.16 50.70 -24.31
C HIS A 981 17.45 52.16 -24.70
N MET A 982 18.59 52.72 -24.30
CA MET A 982 19.07 54.05 -24.70
C MET A 982 18.06 55.18 -24.44
N GLY A 983 17.34 55.10 -23.33
CA GLY A 983 16.34 56.11 -22.94
C GLY A 983 15.03 56.07 -23.75
N LYS A 984 14.83 55.07 -24.62
CA LYS A 984 13.55 54.86 -25.32
C LYS A 984 12.46 54.37 -24.37
N PRO A 985 11.17 54.64 -24.67
CA PRO A 985 10.05 54.03 -23.95
C PRO A 985 10.12 52.49 -24.03
N VAL A 986 10.06 51.84 -22.87
CA VAL A 986 10.15 50.38 -22.76
C VAL A 986 8.76 49.80 -22.49
N ARG A 987 8.39 48.76 -23.24
CA ARG A 987 7.14 48.00 -23.05
C ARG A 987 7.46 46.59 -22.60
N GLN A 988 6.83 46.10 -21.53
CA GLN A 988 6.86 44.68 -21.19
C GLN A 988 5.67 43.99 -21.87
N VAL A 989 5.94 43.00 -22.72
CA VAL A 989 4.91 42.34 -23.53
C VAL A 989 5.14 40.83 -23.60
N PRO A 990 4.10 40.00 -23.72
CA PRO A 990 4.26 38.58 -23.98
C PRO A 990 4.92 38.35 -25.35
N TYR A 991 5.64 37.24 -25.50
CA TYR A 991 6.41 36.94 -26.71
C TYR A 991 5.55 36.92 -27.99
N GLN A 992 4.27 36.56 -27.90
CA GLN A 992 3.35 36.61 -29.04
C GLN A 992 3.17 38.02 -29.58
N THR A 993 3.22 39.04 -28.72
CA THR A 993 3.16 40.44 -29.15
C THR A 993 4.37 40.79 -30.01
N ILE A 994 5.58 40.34 -29.63
CA ILE A 994 6.81 40.54 -30.42
C ILE A 994 6.68 39.88 -31.80
N ILE A 995 6.22 38.62 -31.83
CA ILE A 995 5.98 37.87 -33.07
C ILE A 995 5.01 38.63 -33.97
N SER A 996 3.85 39.02 -33.44
CA SER A 996 2.83 39.73 -34.21
C SER A 996 3.32 41.08 -34.73
N GLU A 997 4.04 41.83 -33.90
CA GLU A 997 4.55 43.16 -34.24
C GLU A 997 5.60 43.10 -35.35
N LEU A 998 6.49 42.10 -35.32
CA LEU A 998 7.51 41.89 -36.35
C LEU A 998 6.94 41.27 -37.62
N ALA A 999 5.95 40.37 -37.52
CA ALA A 999 5.32 39.73 -38.68
C ALA A 999 4.61 40.75 -39.58
N SER A 1000 4.01 41.81 -38.99
CA SER A 1000 3.33 42.88 -39.73
C SER A 1000 4.17 44.15 -39.95
N ALA A 1001 5.43 44.19 -39.48
CA ALA A 1001 6.25 45.39 -39.56
C ALA A 1001 6.79 45.66 -40.98
N PRO A 1002 6.88 46.94 -41.41
CA PRO A 1002 7.63 47.28 -42.61
C PRO A 1002 9.15 47.05 -42.40
N PRO A 1003 9.92 46.75 -43.47
CA PRO A 1003 11.37 46.66 -43.40
C PRO A 1003 12.02 47.93 -42.81
N GLY A 1004 13.01 47.73 -41.95
CA GLY A 1004 13.69 48.78 -41.19
C GLY A 1004 13.39 48.77 -39.70
N LYS A 1005 12.39 48.00 -39.25
CA LYS A 1005 12.06 47.89 -37.82
C LYS A 1005 12.97 46.91 -37.09
N THR A 1006 13.63 47.37 -36.03
CA THR A 1006 14.43 46.53 -35.12
C THR A 1006 13.98 46.74 -33.68
N LEU A 1007 13.84 45.64 -32.94
CA LEU A 1007 13.48 45.63 -31.53
C LEU A 1007 14.68 45.18 -30.69
N ARG A 1008 14.98 45.97 -29.65
CA ARG A 1008 15.79 45.55 -28.51
C ARG A 1008 14.91 44.73 -27.59
N ILE A 1009 15.30 43.48 -27.31
CA ILE A 1009 14.55 42.56 -26.47
C ILE A 1009 15.40 42.25 -25.25
N ALA A 1010 14.92 42.65 -24.08
CA ALA A 1010 15.57 42.41 -22.80
C ALA A 1010 14.78 41.39 -21.98
N THR A 1011 15.50 40.40 -21.48
CA THR A 1011 15.07 39.49 -20.41
C THR A 1011 15.48 40.08 -19.06
N GLN A 1012 15.39 39.32 -17.98
CA GLN A 1012 15.87 39.77 -16.67
C GLN A 1012 17.39 40.03 -16.66
N ASP A 1013 18.15 39.30 -17.45
CA ASP A 1013 19.61 39.29 -17.38
C ASP A 1013 20.32 39.08 -18.73
N HIS A 1014 19.61 39.13 -19.85
CA HIS A 1014 20.14 38.89 -21.20
C HIS A 1014 19.52 39.83 -22.25
N ALA A 1015 20.33 40.22 -23.24
CA ALA A 1015 19.99 41.22 -24.26
C ALA A 1015 20.04 40.60 -25.67
N ILE A 1016 18.97 40.79 -26.41
CA ILE A 1016 18.68 40.13 -27.69
C ILE A 1016 18.22 41.20 -28.70
N LEU A 1017 18.37 40.93 -30.00
CA LEU A 1017 17.74 41.72 -31.06
C LEU A 1017 16.82 40.86 -31.93
N ALA A 1018 15.74 41.47 -32.42
CA ALA A 1018 14.95 40.90 -33.51
C ALA A 1018 14.39 42.01 -34.38
N GLY A 1019 14.25 41.78 -35.68
CA GLY A 1019 13.79 42.82 -36.59
C GLY A 1019 13.48 42.33 -37.98
N VAL A 1020 13.08 43.27 -38.83
CA VAL A 1020 12.90 43.09 -40.27
C VAL A 1020 13.75 44.14 -40.99
N THR A 1021 14.55 43.71 -41.96
CA THR A 1021 15.40 44.57 -42.79
C THR A 1021 15.19 44.23 -44.26
N LEU A 1022 15.85 44.97 -45.16
CA LEU A 1022 15.87 44.67 -46.60
C LEU A 1022 17.10 43.86 -46.97
N ARG A 1023 16.89 42.79 -47.73
CA ARG A 1023 17.93 42.07 -48.47
C ARG A 1023 17.46 41.92 -49.90
N ASP A 1024 18.25 42.38 -50.87
CA ASP A 1024 17.90 42.34 -52.30
C ASP A 1024 16.50 42.93 -52.62
N ASN A 1025 16.17 44.07 -52.01
CA ASN A 1025 14.86 44.74 -52.06
C ASN A 1025 13.67 43.89 -51.54
N LYS A 1026 13.91 42.82 -50.79
CA LYS A 1026 12.88 41.99 -50.15
C LYS A 1026 12.98 42.06 -48.62
N PRO A 1027 11.85 42.00 -47.89
CA PRO A 1027 11.88 41.86 -46.43
C PRO A 1027 12.58 40.57 -46.00
N MET A 1028 13.48 40.68 -45.02
CA MET A 1028 14.14 39.56 -44.35
C MET A 1028 14.10 39.81 -42.86
N TRP A 1029 13.66 38.82 -42.10
CA TRP A 1029 13.57 38.90 -40.65
C TRP A 1029 14.81 38.30 -40.00
N PHE A 1030 15.26 38.89 -38.91
CA PHE A 1030 16.40 38.38 -38.17
C PHE A 1030 16.10 38.28 -36.68
N TYR A 1031 16.83 37.37 -36.04
CA TYR A 1031 16.85 37.19 -34.59
C TYR A 1031 18.29 36.94 -34.16
N PHE A 1032 18.79 37.74 -33.23
CA PHE A 1032 20.15 37.64 -32.72
C PHE A 1032 20.13 37.40 -31.22
N ASP A 1033 20.56 36.21 -30.85
CA ASP A 1033 20.90 35.87 -29.48
C ASP A 1033 22.44 35.79 -29.37
N PRO A 1034 23.09 36.71 -28.62
CA PRO A 1034 24.54 36.72 -28.47
C PRO A 1034 25.15 35.41 -27.95
N ASN A 1035 24.39 34.52 -27.29
CA ASN A 1035 24.90 33.23 -26.84
C ASN A 1035 25.05 32.20 -27.96
N PHE A 1036 24.28 32.35 -29.05
CA PHE A 1036 24.15 31.31 -30.08
C PHE A 1036 24.47 31.83 -31.48
N GLY A 1037 23.91 32.97 -31.88
CA GLY A 1037 24.24 33.62 -33.13
C GLY A 1037 23.08 34.36 -33.79
N LEU A 1038 23.31 34.75 -35.04
CA LEU A 1038 22.35 35.51 -35.86
C LEU A 1038 21.55 34.57 -36.76
N ALA A 1039 20.27 34.43 -36.47
CA ALA A 1039 19.29 33.76 -37.30
C ALA A 1039 18.68 34.72 -38.33
N LYS A 1040 18.46 34.24 -39.55
CA LYS A 1040 17.82 34.96 -40.66
C LYS A 1040 16.70 34.12 -41.26
N PHE A 1041 15.57 34.75 -41.58
CA PHE A 1041 14.34 34.13 -42.06
C PHE A 1041 13.80 34.88 -43.28
N ASP A 1042 13.47 34.15 -44.34
CA ASP A 1042 13.01 34.72 -45.62
C ASP A 1042 11.49 34.98 -45.65
N SER A 1043 10.76 34.64 -44.58
CA SER A 1043 9.32 34.90 -44.46
C SER A 1043 8.89 35.24 -43.03
N ALA A 1044 7.82 36.02 -42.89
CA ALA A 1044 7.22 36.32 -41.58
C ALA A 1044 6.77 35.04 -40.84
N GLN A 1045 6.33 34.03 -41.59
CA GLN A 1045 5.93 32.74 -41.01
C GLN A 1045 7.13 31.99 -40.42
N SER A 1046 8.22 31.83 -41.18
CA SER A 1046 9.43 31.16 -40.70
C SER A 1046 10.04 31.89 -39.49
N MET A 1047 10.01 33.23 -39.49
CA MET A 1047 10.37 34.03 -38.33
C MET A 1047 9.46 33.75 -37.13
N SER A 1048 8.13 33.72 -37.32
CA SER A 1048 7.18 33.50 -36.24
C SER A 1048 7.38 32.13 -35.59
N GLU A 1049 7.58 31.09 -36.40
CA GLU A 1049 7.90 29.74 -35.93
C GLU A 1049 9.27 29.68 -35.24
N GLY A 1050 10.26 30.43 -35.76
CA GLY A 1050 11.58 30.58 -35.15
C GLY A 1050 11.52 31.22 -33.78
N LEU A 1051 10.82 32.35 -33.64
CA LEU A 1051 10.65 33.07 -32.37
C LEU A 1051 9.77 32.31 -31.37
N GLU A 1052 8.76 31.56 -31.83
CA GLU A 1052 8.00 30.65 -30.96
C GLU A 1052 8.95 29.60 -30.34
N ARG A 1053 9.89 29.08 -31.12
CA ARG A 1053 10.88 28.12 -30.64
C ARG A 1053 11.96 28.77 -29.78
N THR A 1054 12.39 30.00 -30.03
CA THR A 1054 13.48 30.60 -29.25
C THR A 1054 13.01 31.39 -28.03
N LEU A 1055 11.82 32.00 -28.07
CA LEU A 1055 11.26 32.80 -26.97
C LEU A 1055 10.25 32.03 -26.10
N ASN A 1056 9.73 30.87 -26.54
CA ASN A 1056 8.72 30.10 -25.78
C ASN A 1056 9.07 28.61 -25.54
N LYS A 1057 9.20 27.77 -26.59
CA LYS A 1057 9.13 26.29 -26.49
C LYS A 1057 10.31 25.49 -27.09
N GLY A 1058 11.49 26.08 -27.23
CA GLY A 1058 12.61 25.47 -27.96
C GLY A 1058 13.12 24.15 -27.39
N THR A 1059 13.81 23.38 -28.23
CA THR A 1059 14.48 22.13 -27.81
C THR A 1059 15.76 22.40 -27.01
N SER A 1060 16.17 23.67 -26.93
CA SER A 1060 17.27 24.15 -26.12
C SER A 1060 16.97 24.02 -24.61
N ARG A 1061 17.86 23.33 -23.89
CA ARG A 1061 17.92 23.29 -22.41
C ARG A 1061 18.22 24.67 -21.77
N PHE A 1062 18.44 25.71 -22.59
CA PHE A 1062 18.79 27.07 -22.19
C PHE A 1062 17.55 27.97 -22.29
N GLN A 1063 16.78 28.04 -21.20
CA GLN A 1063 15.57 28.88 -21.15
C GLN A 1063 15.95 30.34 -20.86
N LEU A 1064 15.38 31.28 -21.64
CA LEU A 1064 15.49 32.71 -21.38
C LEU A 1064 14.71 33.07 -20.11
N ARG A 1065 15.31 33.91 -19.25
CA ARG A 1065 14.64 34.43 -18.05
C ARG A 1065 13.69 35.56 -18.39
N ALA A 1066 12.60 35.20 -19.04
CA ALA A 1066 11.51 36.10 -19.37
C ALA A 1066 10.95 36.78 -18.10
N HIS A 1067 10.36 37.95 -18.30
CA HIS A 1067 9.54 38.65 -17.31
C HIS A 1067 8.16 37.98 -17.23
N GLY A 1068 7.44 38.17 -16.10
CA GLY A 1068 6.11 37.60 -15.86
C GLY A 1068 6.10 36.29 -15.06
N THR A 1069 4.94 35.95 -14.46
CA THR A 1069 4.76 34.77 -13.58
C THR A 1069 3.83 33.70 -14.16
N THR A 1070 3.29 33.92 -15.36
CA THR A 1070 2.29 33.04 -15.98
C THR A 1070 2.97 31.87 -16.69
N PRO A 1071 2.72 30.61 -16.27
CA PRO A 1071 3.29 29.44 -16.94
C PRO A 1071 2.91 29.39 -18.43
N GLY A 1072 3.90 29.29 -19.32
CA GLY A 1072 3.70 29.15 -20.77
C GLY A 1072 3.44 30.43 -21.55
N ALA A 1073 3.58 31.61 -20.92
CA ALA A 1073 3.46 32.91 -21.58
C ALA A 1073 4.59 33.87 -21.15
N PRO A 1074 5.85 33.61 -21.57
CA PRO A 1074 6.99 34.45 -21.22
C PRO A 1074 6.84 35.89 -21.76
N GLU A 1075 7.13 36.88 -20.93
CA GLU A 1075 7.13 38.30 -21.30
C GLU A 1075 8.54 38.87 -21.43
N TYR A 1076 8.69 39.93 -22.22
CA TYR A 1076 9.99 40.55 -22.51
C TYR A 1076 9.85 42.06 -22.53
N ARG A 1077 10.89 42.75 -22.06
CA ARG A 1077 10.96 44.22 -22.15
C ARG A 1077 11.51 44.59 -23.50
N ILE A 1078 10.75 45.34 -24.28
CA ILE A 1078 11.11 45.72 -25.64
C ILE A 1078 11.13 47.24 -25.83
N SER A 1079 12.04 47.69 -26.69
CA SER A 1079 12.04 49.05 -27.25
C SER A 1079 12.44 48.98 -28.71
N GLU A 1080 12.03 49.96 -29.51
CA GLU A 1080 12.53 50.10 -30.87
C GLU A 1080 13.98 50.57 -30.87
N PHE A 1081 14.80 49.99 -31.75
CA PHE A 1081 16.18 50.38 -32.02
C PHE A 1081 16.18 51.42 -33.14
N ALA A 1082 16.94 52.51 -32.97
CA ALA A 1082 17.31 53.41 -34.06
C ALA A 1082 18.80 53.75 -34.00
N GLY A 1083 19.47 53.85 -35.15
CA GLY A 1083 20.89 54.20 -35.22
C GLY A 1083 21.20 55.57 -34.64
N SER A 1084 20.23 56.49 -34.67
CA SER A 1084 20.32 57.80 -33.99
C SER A 1084 20.52 57.69 -32.48
N ASP A 1085 20.07 56.59 -31.85
CA ASP A 1085 20.30 56.29 -30.43
C ASP A 1085 21.80 56.17 -30.14
N MET A 1086 22.57 55.64 -31.08
CA MET A 1086 24.01 55.44 -30.97
C MET A 1086 24.81 56.69 -31.36
N MET A 1087 24.23 57.57 -32.18
CA MET A 1087 24.87 58.77 -32.70
C MET A 1087 25.05 59.87 -31.65
N THR A 1088 24.31 59.79 -30.55
CA THR A 1088 24.38 60.69 -29.39
C THR A 1088 25.22 60.12 -28.24
N HIS A 1089 25.71 58.88 -28.36
CA HIS A 1089 26.51 58.22 -27.34
C HIS A 1089 27.97 58.73 -27.35
N PRO A 1090 28.59 59.00 -26.18
CA PRO A 1090 29.96 59.55 -26.09
C PRO A 1090 31.04 58.73 -26.82
N ASP A 1091 30.84 57.41 -26.96
CA ASP A 1091 31.82 56.49 -27.57
C ASP A 1091 31.62 56.25 -29.07
N ARG A 1092 30.86 57.11 -29.77
CA ARG A 1092 30.57 56.96 -31.19
C ARG A 1092 31.79 56.63 -32.07
N PRO A 1093 32.97 57.25 -31.90
CA PRO A 1093 34.14 56.90 -32.72
C PRO A 1093 34.61 55.45 -32.52
N SER A 1094 34.55 54.92 -31.30
CA SER A 1094 34.87 53.52 -31.02
C SER A 1094 33.83 52.58 -31.59
N LEU A 1095 32.55 52.89 -31.43
CA LEU A 1095 31.46 52.09 -31.99
C LEU A 1095 31.49 52.03 -33.52
N SER A 1096 31.74 53.16 -34.19
CA SER A 1096 31.88 53.19 -35.66
C SER A 1096 33.02 52.29 -36.12
N ARG A 1097 34.20 52.35 -35.47
CA ARG A 1097 35.32 51.46 -35.82
C ARG A 1097 34.99 49.99 -35.61
N MET A 1098 34.36 49.64 -34.48
CA MET A 1098 34.02 48.25 -34.17
C MET A 1098 33.17 47.60 -35.27
N ILE A 1099 32.23 48.35 -35.87
CA ILE A 1099 31.32 47.80 -36.88
C ILE A 1099 31.85 47.94 -38.32
N SER A 1100 32.73 48.89 -38.62
CA SER A 1100 33.12 49.21 -40.01
C SER A 1100 34.59 48.99 -40.37
N GLU A 1101 35.51 48.86 -39.41
CA GLU A 1101 36.94 48.64 -39.68
C GLU A 1101 37.26 47.14 -39.63
N GLU A 1102 37.82 46.57 -40.70
CA GLU A 1102 38.20 45.15 -40.77
C GLU A 1102 39.52 44.89 -40.03
N LEU A 1103 39.53 43.87 -39.14
CA LEU A 1103 40.65 43.53 -38.24
C LEU A 1103 41.73 42.65 -38.87
#